data_AF-A0A5J4SQY9-F1
#
_entry.id   AF-A0A5J4SQY9-F1
#
_cell.length_a   1.000
_cell.length_b   1.000
_cell.length_c   1.000
_cell.angle_alpha   90.00
_cell.angle_beta   90.00
_cell.angle_gamma   90.00
#
_symmetry.space_group_name_H-M   'P 1'
#
loop_
_entity.id
_entity.type
_entity.pdbx_description
1 polymer ?
#
loop_
_entity_poly.entity_id
_entity_poly.type
_entity_poly.pdbx_seq_one_letter_code
_entity_poly.pdbx_strand_id
1 'polypeptide(L)'
;MLFICKISIDGVIYNATDDFKNWEDIKSEYRRRNFDGVSFSHTGDYEFVGKAREILKEEYRKNYLSAQANILFYVRNNRWVYEQVYDERVDFSTYKDDGYILSVHSKENDLENIVTAKKSVKYEYPVSELKEAGQLEYDGLRMENTQNWVIAGESVKDSGDVIVTPNPQETLNYTLPIYKTTDEILNQNKILLSDEKINITDEKDKDYIIEAINDCDIELNIDLLFRIESDAILSGSLAAMRLYINENGTDIPPSTAGVFTHVKALIPLNLKRGDIVKLKVAIQKGFDPWYYPIRFSEVSIFAKWIDRLPTPEKIDVINPVNLLNRLISSMADGSEAYHGEIEYEPAGSKLQDCVLLAAESIRGIEPDAEKGKAGAKIYSSFSDFASWMEAVFGYAYELTGNSVIFRHRTRYFNAALDIEKTIENYNEFKYSIVSSLIWSSVKIGYNKQDYSNVNGRDEFRFTNTFSNKSVAPEAARDTALSLISPYRADAYGIEFLVQERGEKTKDDYSDNDLFFVGASYNPSDGLYYLVRNLTASGLIAGDTMFNLMYSPRFMILANREYIGISANLLEFASGEGNTDVLIDGISEKESVSISRNEALASVGEIEVETADDILPVNKLAPVQIYVGNNRYICFIKDILFGTAKESEVAYTLIVKEML
;
A
#
# COMPACT_ATOMS: atom_id res chain seq x y z
N MET A 1 24.85 29.85 -33.60
CA MET A 1 23.42 29.56 -33.82
C MET A 1 23.04 28.49 -32.82
N LEU A 2 22.19 28.82 -31.86
CA LEU A 2 21.85 27.93 -30.75
C LEU A 2 20.87 26.82 -31.17
N PHE A 3 20.10 27.04 -32.25
CA PHE A 3 19.02 26.13 -32.67
C PHE A 3 19.14 25.70 -34.13
N ILE A 4 18.52 24.56 -34.47
CA ILE A 4 18.20 24.14 -35.83
C ILE A 4 16.74 23.69 -35.84
N CYS A 5 15.97 24.15 -36.83
CA CYS A 5 14.61 23.68 -37.09
C CYS A 5 14.59 22.85 -38.38
N LYS A 6 13.89 21.71 -38.35
CA LYS A 6 13.65 20.84 -39.50
C LYS A 6 12.20 20.37 -39.52
N ILE A 7 11.74 19.95 -40.68
CA ILE A 7 10.39 19.36 -40.87
C ILE A 7 10.57 17.93 -41.36
N SER A 8 9.85 16.98 -40.78
CA SER A 8 9.81 15.58 -41.19
C SER A 8 8.43 15.24 -41.76
N ILE A 9 8.38 14.69 -42.98
CA ILE A 9 7.14 14.21 -43.62
C ILE A 9 7.46 12.84 -44.23
N ASP A 10 6.68 11.81 -43.87
CA ASP A 10 6.88 10.42 -44.31
C ASP A 10 8.33 9.91 -44.11
N GLY A 11 9.00 10.36 -43.04
CA GLY A 11 10.39 10.01 -42.73
C GLY A 11 11.46 10.78 -43.51
N VAL A 12 11.07 11.71 -44.39
CA VAL A 12 11.98 12.61 -45.11
C VAL A 12 12.15 13.91 -44.33
N ILE A 13 13.41 14.29 -44.05
CA ILE A 13 13.76 15.47 -43.25
C ILE A 13 14.18 16.64 -44.16
N TYR A 14 13.53 17.78 -43.98
CA TYR A 14 13.79 19.05 -44.66
C TYR A 14 14.38 20.07 -43.68
N ASN A 15 15.42 20.80 -44.07
CA ASN A 15 15.91 21.91 -43.25
C ASN A 15 14.93 23.09 -43.37
N ALA A 16 14.40 23.55 -42.25
CA ALA A 16 13.46 24.67 -42.16
C ALA A 16 14.03 25.85 -41.37
N THR A 17 15.30 25.81 -40.98
CA THR A 17 15.89 26.77 -40.04
C THR A 17 15.80 28.21 -40.53
N ASP A 18 16.25 28.48 -41.75
CA ASP A 18 16.25 29.85 -42.33
C ASP A 18 14.85 30.31 -42.74
N ASP A 19 13.92 29.37 -42.86
CA ASP A 19 12.52 29.60 -43.24
C ASP A 19 11.59 29.68 -42.02
N PHE A 20 12.10 29.47 -40.80
CA PHE A 20 11.35 29.65 -39.57
C PHE A 20 11.38 31.13 -39.17
N LYS A 21 10.20 31.76 -39.11
CA LYS A 21 10.08 33.22 -39.07
C LYS A 21 10.11 33.78 -37.66
N ASN A 22 9.40 33.14 -36.74
CA ASN A 22 9.12 33.69 -35.41
C ASN A 22 10.02 33.11 -34.31
N TRP A 23 11.33 32.96 -34.61
CA TRP A 23 12.35 32.56 -33.64
C TRP A 23 12.32 33.35 -32.32
N GLU A 24 11.95 34.63 -32.38
CA GLU A 24 11.90 35.51 -31.20
C GLU A 24 10.69 35.25 -30.30
N ASP A 25 9.62 34.65 -30.84
CA ASP A 25 8.38 34.40 -30.11
C ASP A 25 8.38 33.03 -29.40
N ILE A 26 9.23 32.10 -29.84
CA ILE A 26 9.35 30.78 -29.21
C ILE A 26 10.22 30.88 -27.96
N LYS A 27 9.59 30.59 -26.82
CA LYS A 27 10.26 30.34 -25.55
C LYS A 27 10.25 28.87 -25.25
N SER A 28 11.38 28.36 -24.79
CA SER A 28 11.57 26.97 -24.40
C SER A 28 11.94 26.89 -22.93
N GLU A 29 11.52 25.82 -22.29
CA GLU A 29 11.62 25.63 -20.86
C GLU A 29 11.98 24.18 -20.52
N TYR A 30 13.06 23.98 -19.77
CA TYR A 30 13.30 22.71 -19.08
C TYR A 30 12.86 22.86 -17.64
N ARG A 31 11.81 22.17 -17.20
CA ARG A 31 11.25 22.33 -15.86
C ARG A 31 11.12 21.01 -15.12
N ARG A 32 11.39 21.03 -13.82
CA ARG A 32 10.94 20.03 -12.86
C ARG A 32 9.67 20.52 -12.18
N ARG A 33 8.58 19.76 -12.28
CA ARG A 33 7.31 20.12 -11.62
C ARG A 33 7.45 20.08 -10.10
N ASN A 34 8.18 19.10 -9.56
CA ASN A 34 8.55 18.98 -8.14
C ASN A 34 9.98 18.42 -8.01
N PHE A 35 10.22 17.51 -7.07
CA PHE A 35 11.44 16.69 -7.01
C PHE A 35 11.32 15.46 -7.93
N ASP A 36 10.79 15.69 -9.13
CA ASP A 36 10.57 14.69 -10.17
C ASP A 36 11.67 14.80 -11.24
N GLY A 37 11.51 14.08 -12.35
CA GLY A 37 12.35 14.28 -13.53
C GLY A 37 12.18 15.65 -14.19
N VAL A 38 13.03 15.92 -15.19
CA VAL A 38 12.98 17.16 -15.97
C VAL A 38 12.08 16.93 -17.18
N SER A 39 11.02 17.72 -17.33
CA SER A 39 10.24 17.81 -18.57
C SER A 39 10.73 18.99 -19.40
N PHE A 40 10.40 18.97 -20.69
CA PHE A 40 10.68 20.06 -21.62
C PHE A 40 9.36 20.56 -22.21
N SER A 41 9.18 21.88 -22.27
CA SER A 41 8.03 22.53 -22.88
C SER A 41 8.47 23.74 -23.71
N HIS A 42 7.60 24.20 -24.60
CA HIS A 42 7.74 25.50 -25.27
C HIS A 42 6.37 26.11 -25.51
N THR A 43 6.32 27.38 -25.87
CA THR A 43 5.06 28.07 -26.13
C THR A 43 5.16 28.85 -27.43
N GLY A 44 4.18 28.66 -28.33
CA GLY A 44 3.99 29.49 -29.52
C GLY A 44 3.45 28.76 -30.74
N ASP A 45 2.94 29.52 -31.70
CA ASP A 45 2.55 29.05 -33.04
C ASP A 45 3.82 28.97 -33.88
N TYR A 46 3.96 28.00 -34.77
CA TYR A 46 5.09 27.95 -35.69
C TYR A 46 4.78 28.69 -36.97
N GLU A 47 5.54 29.75 -37.26
CA GLU A 47 5.42 30.50 -38.50
C GLU A 47 6.55 30.14 -39.47
N PHE A 48 6.16 29.64 -40.65
CA PHE A 48 7.08 29.30 -41.72
C PHE A 48 6.88 30.20 -42.94
N VAL A 49 7.99 30.53 -43.59
CA VAL A 49 8.05 31.23 -44.88
C VAL A 49 8.79 30.36 -45.90
N GLY A 50 9.01 30.90 -47.11
CA GLY A 50 9.92 30.29 -48.08
C GLY A 50 9.58 28.84 -48.45
N LYS A 51 10.59 27.97 -48.46
CA LYS A 51 10.44 26.56 -48.88
C LYS A 51 9.73 25.73 -47.83
N ALA A 52 10.01 25.95 -46.54
CA ALA A 52 9.34 25.24 -45.45
C ALA A 52 7.82 25.44 -45.49
N ARG A 53 7.36 26.67 -45.79
CA ARG A 53 5.95 26.97 -46.01
C ARG A 53 5.36 26.15 -47.16
N GLU A 54 6.02 26.12 -48.32
CA GLU A 54 5.50 25.39 -49.49
C GLU A 54 5.43 23.88 -49.21
N ILE A 55 6.40 23.32 -48.50
CA ILE A 55 6.42 21.89 -48.12
C ILE A 55 5.21 21.53 -47.24
N LEU A 56 4.97 22.28 -46.16
CA LEU A 56 3.81 22.03 -45.28
C LEU A 56 2.48 22.26 -45.99
N LYS A 57 2.43 23.25 -46.89
CA LYS A 57 1.26 23.55 -47.71
C LYS A 57 0.95 22.45 -48.72
N GLU A 58 1.97 21.87 -49.36
CA GLU A 58 1.81 20.73 -50.27
C GLU A 58 1.28 19.49 -49.53
N GLU A 59 1.84 19.21 -48.34
CA GLU A 59 1.38 18.11 -47.48
C GLU A 59 -0.08 18.29 -47.05
N TYR A 60 -0.44 19.50 -46.59
CA TYR A 60 -1.84 19.84 -46.29
C TYR A 60 -2.76 19.75 -47.52
N ARG A 61 -2.32 20.17 -48.71
CA ARG A 61 -3.15 20.08 -49.92
C ARG A 61 -3.37 18.64 -50.38
N LYS A 62 -2.38 17.79 -50.20
CA LYS A 62 -2.43 16.38 -50.60
C LYS A 62 -3.34 15.57 -49.68
N ASN A 63 -3.23 15.80 -48.37
CA ASN A 63 -3.82 14.94 -47.34
C ASN A 63 -4.87 15.64 -46.47
N TYR A 64 -5.07 16.96 -46.62
CA TYR A 64 -6.01 17.79 -45.86
C TYR A 64 -5.86 17.59 -44.34
N LEU A 65 -6.96 17.42 -43.60
CA LEU A 65 -6.93 17.17 -42.15
C LEU A 65 -6.29 15.82 -41.76
N SER A 66 -5.97 14.96 -42.73
CA SER A 66 -5.21 13.72 -42.51
C SER A 66 -3.71 13.88 -42.76
N ALA A 67 -3.24 15.08 -43.11
CA ALA A 67 -1.82 15.39 -43.30
C ALA A 67 -0.98 15.07 -42.07
N GLN A 68 0.26 14.62 -42.32
CA GLN A 68 1.19 14.24 -41.27
C GLN A 68 2.55 14.87 -41.52
N ALA A 69 2.98 15.66 -40.55
CA ALA A 69 4.31 16.28 -40.54
C ALA A 69 4.71 16.42 -39.08
N ASN A 70 6.02 16.33 -38.83
CA ASN A 70 6.59 16.69 -37.54
C ASN A 70 7.57 17.85 -37.70
N ILE A 71 7.67 18.69 -36.68
CA ILE A 71 8.68 19.72 -36.56
C ILE A 71 9.73 19.22 -35.58
N LEU A 72 10.96 19.11 -36.06
CA LEU A 72 12.13 18.65 -35.32
C LEU A 72 12.98 19.85 -34.95
N PHE A 73 13.25 20.02 -33.67
CA PHE A 73 14.19 21.05 -33.22
C PHE A 73 15.39 20.44 -32.53
N TYR A 74 16.51 21.11 -32.75
CA TYR A 74 17.77 20.75 -32.15
C TYR A 74 18.36 21.96 -31.44
N VAL A 75 18.87 21.74 -30.23
CA VAL A 75 19.56 22.75 -29.44
C VAL A 75 21.04 22.38 -29.34
N ARG A 76 21.89 23.40 -29.42
CA ARG A 76 23.33 23.24 -29.24
C ARG A 76 23.64 23.11 -27.75
N ASN A 77 24.31 22.03 -27.39
CA ASN A 77 24.69 21.75 -26.01
C ASN A 77 26.15 22.14 -25.70
N ASN A 78 26.58 21.96 -24.44
CA ASN A 78 27.95 22.24 -23.97
C ASN A 78 29.05 21.35 -24.59
N ARG A 79 28.68 20.32 -25.38
CA ARG A 79 29.61 19.51 -26.18
C ARG A 79 29.71 19.99 -27.62
N TRP A 80 29.12 21.15 -27.94
CA TRP A 80 29.06 21.73 -29.27
C TRP A 80 28.32 20.86 -30.31
N VAL A 81 27.48 19.93 -29.85
CA VAL A 81 26.64 19.06 -30.69
C VAL A 81 25.20 19.56 -30.67
N TYR A 82 24.51 19.43 -31.80
CA TYR A 82 23.06 19.64 -31.87
C TYR A 82 22.34 18.38 -31.41
N GLU A 83 21.67 18.47 -30.27
CA GLU A 83 20.85 17.41 -29.72
C GLU A 83 19.40 17.68 -30.09
N GLN A 84 18.68 16.66 -30.56
CA GLN A 84 17.26 16.80 -30.83
C GLN A 84 16.55 16.98 -29.50
N VAL A 85 15.86 18.09 -29.34
CA VAL A 85 15.13 18.42 -28.11
C VAL A 85 13.64 18.09 -28.22
N TYR A 86 13.09 18.06 -29.44
CA TYR A 86 11.72 17.62 -29.69
C TYR A 86 11.45 17.20 -31.13
N ASP A 87 10.39 16.41 -31.28
CA ASP A 87 9.80 15.88 -32.51
C ASP A 87 8.28 16.02 -32.38
N GLU A 88 7.74 17.17 -32.79
CA GLU A 88 6.35 17.51 -32.53
C GLU A 88 5.48 17.38 -33.76
N ARG A 89 4.33 16.74 -33.60
CA ARG A 89 3.35 16.61 -34.67
C ARG A 89 2.68 17.94 -34.94
N VAL A 90 2.61 18.32 -36.21
CA VAL A 90 1.87 19.50 -36.68
C VAL A 90 0.37 19.26 -36.53
N ASP A 91 -0.35 20.19 -35.91
CA ASP A 91 -1.81 20.20 -35.90
C ASP A 91 -2.36 20.93 -37.13
N PHE A 92 -2.57 20.19 -38.21
CA PHE A 92 -3.11 20.74 -39.44
C PHE A 92 -4.56 21.26 -39.33
N SER A 93 -5.28 21.01 -38.23
CA SER A 93 -6.59 21.66 -37.99
C SER A 93 -6.47 23.16 -37.72
N THR A 94 -5.26 23.61 -37.37
CA THR A 94 -4.94 24.98 -36.98
C THR A 94 -4.33 25.79 -38.11
N TYR A 95 -4.16 25.16 -39.27
CA TYR A 95 -3.52 25.70 -40.46
C TYR A 95 -4.08 27.06 -40.86
N LYS A 96 -3.21 28.06 -40.95
CA LYS A 96 -3.49 29.39 -41.53
C LYS A 96 -2.38 29.73 -42.52
N ASP A 97 -2.76 30.17 -43.73
CA ASP A 97 -1.81 30.64 -44.75
C ASP A 97 -2.35 31.93 -45.39
N ASP A 98 -1.64 33.05 -45.20
CA ASP A 98 -2.02 34.36 -45.73
C ASP A 98 -1.47 34.64 -47.15
N GLY A 99 -0.76 33.66 -47.73
CA GLY A 99 -0.08 33.79 -49.02
C GLY A 99 1.43 33.98 -48.89
N TYR A 100 1.94 34.41 -47.74
CA TYR A 100 3.35 34.65 -47.47
C TYR A 100 3.87 33.87 -46.26
N ILE A 101 3.05 33.75 -45.21
CA ILE A 101 3.36 33.08 -43.95
C ILE A 101 2.34 31.96 -43.74
N LEU A 102 2.84 30.79 -43.36
CA LEU A 102 2.05 29.66 -42.90
C LEU A 102 2.24 29.54 -41.40
N SER A 103 1.14 29.57 -40.66
CA SER A 103 1.09 29.41 -39.21
C SER A 103 0.35 28.10 -38.87
N VAL A 104 0.97 27.29 -38.01
CA VAL A 104 0.43 26.05 -37.46
C VAL A 104 0.80 25.94 -36.00
N HIS A 105 -0.11 25.41 -35.18
CA HIS A 105 0.25 24.93 -33.85
C HIS A 105 0.93 23.56 -33.95
N SER A 106 1.81 23.23 -33.02
CA SER A 106 2.08 21.83 -32.73
C SER A 106 0.99 21.27 -31.83
N LYS A 107 0.77 19.97 -31.93
CA LYS A 107 0.21 19.22 -30.81
C LYS A 107 1.31 19.12 -29.76
N GLU A 108 1.29 20.06 -28.81
CA GLU A 108 2.13 20.02 -27.63
C GLU A 108 2.01 18.63 -26.97
N ASN A 109 3.15 17.97 -26.81
CA ASN A 109 3.41 16.70 -26.13
C ASN A 109 2.15 16.00 -25.59
N ASP A 110 1.43 15.27 -26.48
CA ASP A 110 0.13 14.63 -26.21
C ASP A 110 0.16 13.90 -24.84
N LEU A 111 1.27 13.25 -24.47
CA LEU A 111 1.40 12.52 -23.20
C LEU A 111 1.32 13.40 -21.94
N GLU A 112 1.99 14.55 -21.90
CA GLU A 112 1.96 15.44 -20.72
C GLU A 112 0.56 16.03 -20.51
N ASN A 113 -0.10 16.37 -21.61
CA ASN A 113 -1.49 16.82 -21.64
C ASN A 113 -2.46 15.70 -21.23
N ILE A 114 -2.28 14.49 -21.76
CA ILE A 114 -3.05 13.28 -21.40
C ILE A 114 -2.93 13.01 -19.90
N VAL A 115 -1.71 12.91 -19.37
CA VAL A 115 -1.47 12.64 -17.94
C VAL A 115 -2.07 13.77 -17.11
N THR A 116 -1.82 15.03 -17.45
CA THR A 116 -2.34 16.17 -16.68
C THR A 116 -3.87 16.20 -16.65
N ALA A 117 -4.54 15.89 -17.76
CA ALA A 117 -5.99 15.90 -17.87
C ALA A 117 -6.66 14.68 -17.21
N LYS A 118 -6.04 13.51 -17.27
CA LYS A 118 -6.69 12.23 -16.91
C LYS A 118 -6.05 11.49 -15.73
N LYS A 119 -4.95 11.99 -15.13
CA LYS A 119 -4.24 11.28 -14.05
C LYS A 119 -5.11 10.85 -12.87
N SER A 120 -6.14 11.64 -12.55
CA SER A 120 -7.05 11.37 -11.42
C SER A 120 -8.32 10.61 -11.83
N VAL A 121 -8.47 10.25 -13.10
CA VAL A 121 -9.59 9.41 -13.54
C VAL A 121 -9.39 8.01 -12.98
N LYS A 122 -10.37 7.53 -12.21
CA LYS A 122 -10.39 6.14 -11.74
C LYS A 122 -10.92 5.24 -12.85
N TYR A 123 -10.16 4.19 -13.12
CA TYR A 123 -10.48 3.16 -14.09
C TYR A 123 -10.75 1.84 -13.40
N GLU A 124 -11.54 1.00 -14.07
CA GLU A 124 -11.90 -0.35 -13.67
C GLU A 124 -11.39 -1.32 -14.73
N TYR A 125 -10.65 -2.35 -14.30
CA TYR A 125 -10.10 -3.37 -15.20
C TYR A 125 -10.41 -4.77 -14.69
N PRO A 126 -10.87 -5.70 -15.53
CA PRO A 126 -10.91 -7.11 -15.16
C PRO A 126 -9.50 -7.62 -14.84
N VAL A 127 -9.34 -8.33 -13.72
CA VAL A 127 -8.05 -8.93 -13.32
C VAL A 127 -7.54 -9.88 -14.41
N SER A 128 -8.45 -10.55 -15.12
CA SER A 128 -8.13 -11.45 -16.23
C SER A 128 -7.39 -10.79 -17.39
N GLU A 129 -7.46 -9.47 -17.55
CA GLU A 129 -6.71 -8.73 -18.58
C GLU A 129 -5.26 -8.45 -18.18
N LEU A 130 -4.94 -8.44 -16.89
CA LEU A 130 -3.69 -7.91 -16.35
C LEU A 130 -2.85 -8.91 -15.56
N LYS A 131 -3.46 -10.03 -15.15
CA LYS A 131 -2.82 -11.00 -14.28
C LYS A 131 -1.64 -11.71 -14.93
N GLU A 132 -0.66 -12.03 -14.09
CA GLU A 132 0.43 -12.92 -14.44
C GLU A 132 -0.06 -14.36 -14.64
N ALA A 133 0.74 -15.17 -15.33
CA ALA A 133 0.45 -16.61 -15.48
C ALA A 133 0.57 -17.35 -14.14
N GLY A 134 1.50 -16.93 -13.29
CA GLY A 134 1.66 -17.45 -11.93
C GLY A 134 0.71 -16.79 -10.94
N GLN A 135 0.28 -17.54 -9.94
CA GLN A 135 -0.55 -17.04 -8.83
C GLN A 135 0.26 -17.02 -7.53
N LEU A 136 -0.16 -16.19 -6.58
CA LEU A 136 0.37 -16.24 -5.21
C LEU A 136 -0.17 -17.48 -4.52
N GLU A 137 0.72 -18.30 -3.98
CA GLU A 137 0.38 -19.38 -3.05
C GLU A 137 0.30 -18.79 -1.64
N TYR A 138 -0.88 -18.26 -1.28
CA TYR A 138 -1.12 -17.60 -0.01
C TYR A 138 -1.35 -18.62 1.10
N ASP A 139 -0.41 -18.75 2.02
CA ASP A 139 -0.39 -19.75 3.09
C ASP A 139 -0.97 -19.26 4.44
N GLY A 140 -1.56 -18.05 4.48
CA GLY A 140 -2.29 -17.52 5.64
C GLY A 140 -1.44 -16.95 6.77
N LEU A 141 -2.09 -16.19 7.65
CA LEU A 141 -1.56 -15.73 8.94
C LEU A 141 -1.99 -16.67 10.07
N ARG A 142 -1.14 -16.80 11.09
CA ARG A 142 -1.58 -17.35 12.38
C ARG A 142 -2.50 -16.36 13.09
N MET A 143 -3.58 -16.86 13.67
CA MET A 143 -4.61 -16.06 14.35
C MET A 143 -4.89 -16.66 15.72
N GLU A 144 -4.96 -15.82 16.76
CA GLU A 144 -5.49 -16.23 18.06
C GLU A 144 -7.02 -16.15 18.00
N ASN A 145 -7.66 -17.29 18.23
CA ASN A 145 -9.10 -17.42 18.29
C ASN A 145 -9.54 -17.61 19.74
N THR A 146 -10.74 -17.13 20.06
CA THR A 146 -11.37 -17.33 21.36
C THR A 146 -12.85 -17.68 21.17
N GLN A 147 -13.29 -18.79 21.75
CA GLN A 147 -14.72 -19.13 21.87
C GLN A 147 -15.14 -19.01 23.33
N ASN A 148 -16.23 -18.28 23.58
CA ASN A 148 -16.82 -18.17 24.90
C ASN A 148 -18.11 -18.98 24.98
N TRP A 149 -18.38 -19.56 26.14
CA TRP A 149 -19.62 -20.27 26.41
C TRP A 149 -20.33 -19.75 27.64
N VAL A 150 -21.64 -19.92 27.65
CA VAL A 150 -22.53 -19.68 28.80
C VAL A 150 -23.24 -20.96 29.19
N ILE A 151 -23.56 -21.07 30.48
CA ILE A 151 -24.44 -22.13 31.00
C ILE A 151 -25.88 -21.62 30.91
N ALA A 152 -26.77 -22.35 30.23
CA ALA A 152 -28.17 -22.00 30.10
C ALA A 152 -29.03 -22.71 31.15
N GLY A 153 -29.99 -22.01 31.74
CA GLY A 153 -30.87 -22.58 32.77
C GLY A 153 -31.90 -21.56 33.24
N GLU A 154 -32.51 -21.83 34.39
CA GLU A 154 -33.45 -20.91 35.02
C GLU A 154 -32.72 -19.75 35.67
N SER A 155 -32.98 -18.53 35.20
CA SER A 155 -32.39 -17.32 35.79
C SER A 155 -32.94 -17.08 37.20
N VAL A 156 -32.06 -16.77 38.14
CA VAL A 156 -32.47 -16.39 39.50
C VAL A 156 -32.84 -14.91 39.51
N LYS A 157 -34.03 -14.59 40.04
CA LYS A 157 -34.52 -13.21 40.10
C LYS A 157 -33.57 -12.34 40.94
N ASP A 158 -33.26 -11.16 40.43
CA ASP A 158 -32.40 -10.16 41.08
C ASP A 158 -30.95 -10.64 41.33
N SER A 159 -30.49 -11.69 40.62
CA SER A 159 -29.07 -12.07 40.55
C SER A 159 -28.65 -12.44 39.12
N GLY A 160 -27.34 -12.56 38.87
CA GLY A 160 -26.79 -13.07 37.62
C GLY A 160 -26.66 -14.60 37.60
N ASP A 161 -27.25 -15.30 38.57
CA ASP A 161 -27.07 -16.75 38.75
C ASP A 161 -27.99 -17.54 37.82
N VAL A 162 -27.55 -18.73 37.47
CA VAL A 162 -28.31 -19.68 36.66
C VAL A 162 -28.50 -20.97 37.43
N ILE A 163 -29.73 -21.48 37.49
CA ILE A 163 -30.07 -22.78 38.06
C ILE A 163 -30.25 -23.79 36.94
N VAL A 164 -29.50 -24.88 36.99
CA VAL A 164 -29.61 -26.02 36.08
C VAL A 164 -30.20 -27.20 36.83
N THR A 165 -31.32 -27.71 36.33
CA THR A 165 -31.93 -28.94 36.84
C THR A 165 -31.38 -30.14 36.06
N PRO A 166 -30.69 -31.09 36.71
CA PRO A 166 -30.08 -32.23 36.00
C PRO A 166 -31.10 -33.16 35.34
N ASN A 167 -30.72 -33.83 34.24
CA ASN A 167 -31.58 -34.82 33.59
C ASN A 167 -31.73 -36.06 34.50
N PRO A 168 -32.96 -36.46 34.87
CA PRO A 168 -33.17 -37.59 35.76
C PRO A 168 -32.72 -38.95 35.21
N GLN A 169 -32.50 -39.06 33.90
CA GLN A 169 -31.98 -40.28 33.26
C GLN A 169 -30.47 -40.45 33.45
N GLU A 170 -29.75 -39.40 33.83
CA GLU A 170 -28.32 -39.43 34.14
C GLU A 170 -28.14 -39.73 35.63
N THR A 171 -27.29 -40.72 35.97
CA THR A 171 -27.23 -41.24 37.36
C THR A 171 -26.00 -40.82 38.16
N LEU A 172 -24.92 -40.38 37.48
CA LEU A 172 -23.63 -40.08 38.13
C LEU A 172 -22.89 -38.89 37.52
N ASN A 173 -23.06 -38.61 36.23
CA ASN A 173 -22.40 -37.52 35.52
C ASN A 173 -23.45 -36.77 34.70
N TYR A 174 -23.72 -35.53 35.10
CA TYR A 174 -24.75 -34.71 34.50
C TYR A 174 -24.18 -33.80 33.42
N THR A 175 -24.81 -33.82 32.26
CA THR A 175 -24.46 -32.99 31.12
C THR A 175 -24.89 -31.55 31.40
N LEU A 176 -23.99 -30.59 31.14
CA LEU A 176 -24.30 -29.18 31.32
C LEU A 176 -24.87 -28.59 30.02
N PRO A 177 -25.95 -27.78 30.09
CA PRO A 177 -26.44 -26.99 28.97
C PRO A 177 -25.48 -25.84 28.68
N ILE A 178 -24.51 -26.05 27.79
CA ILE A 178 -23.47 -25.08 27.45
C ILE A 178 -23.70 -24.57 26.03
N TYR A 179 -23.82 -23.26 25.88
CA TYR A 179 -24.10 -22.62 24.59
C TYR A 179 -23.01 -21.63 24.23
N LYS A 180 -22.57 -21.65 22.98
CA LYS A 180 -21.62 -20.66 22.46
C LYS A 180 -22.26 -19.27 22.45
N THR A 181 -21.49 -18.22 22.76
CA THR A 181 -21.97 -16.83 22.73
C THR A 181 -21.57 -16.07 21.47
N THR A 182 -20.73 -16.67 20.62
CA THR A 182 -20.24 -16.10 19.37
C THR A 182 -20.42 -17.11 18.26
N ASP A 183 -20.90 -16.65 17.11
CA ASP A 183 -21.11 -17.50 15.93
C ASP A 183 -19.93 -17.43 14.93
N GLU A 184 -19.16 -16.35 14.94
CA GLU A 184 -18.08 -16.11 13.98
C GLU A 184 -16.71 -16.39 14.58
N ILE A 185 -16.06 -17.44 14.09
CA ILE A 185 -14.65 -17.70 14.35
C ILE A 185 -13.94 -17.94 13.03
N LEU A 186 -12.86 -17.20 12.84
CA LEU A 186 -12.00 -17.28 11.68
C LEU A 186 -11.12 -18.54 11.78
N ASN A 187 -10.86 -19.21 10.66
CA ASN A 187 -10.06 -20.43 10.60
C ASN A 187 -10.57 -21.54 11.55
N GLN A 188 -11.60 -22.30 11.13
CA GLN A 188 -12.08 -23.50 11.85
C GLN A 188 -11.42 -24.77 11.31
N ASN A 189 -10.09 -24.84 11.35
CA ASN A 189 -9.34 -25.95 10.74
C ASN A 189 -8.84 -26.96 11.75
N LYS A 190 -8.72 -26.54 13.01
CA LYS A 190 -8.28 -27.41 14.11
C LYS A 190 -9.42 -28.00 14.91
N ILE A 191 -10.48 -27.23 15.13
CA ILE A 191 -11.59 -27.63 15.99
C ILE A 191 -12.95 -27.28 15.39
N LEU A 192 -13.93 -28.14 15.68
CA LEU A 192 -15.34 -27.85 15.57
C LEU A 192 -15.88 -27.47 16.94
N LEU A 193 -16.78 -26.49 16.96
CA LEU A 193 -17.38 -25.97 18.17
C LEU A 193 -18.87 -26.25 18.14
N SER A 194 -19.40 -26.74 19.26
CA SER A 194 -20.81 -27.08 19.38
C SER A 194 -21.37 -26.55 20.70
N ASP A 195 -22.70 -26.53 20.76
CA ASP A 195 -23.42 -26.45 22.02
C ASP A 195 -23.48 -27.84 22.64
N GLU A 196 -23.39 -27.92 23.97
CA GLU A 196 -23.67 -29.12 24.74
C GLU A 196 -25.10 -28.96 25.30
N LYS A 197 -26.03 -29.83 24.87
CA LYS A 197 -27.46 -29.71 25.23
C LYS A 197 -27.84 -30.78 26.25
N ILE A 198 -28.77 -30.45 27.14
CA ILE A 198 -29.41 -31.48 27.98
C ILE A 198 -30.20 -32.39 27.04
N ASN A 199 -29.85 -33.67 26.99
CA ASN A 199 -30.43 -34.69 26.11
C ASN A 199 -31.98 -34.70 26.17
N ILE A 200 -32.64 -34.14 25.16
CA ILE A 200 -34.11 -34.18 25.02
C ILE A 200 -34.56 -35.17 23.92
N THR A 201 -33.72 -35.55 22.96
CA THR A 201 -34.06 -36.55 21.91
C THR A 201 -32.80 -37.10 21.24
N ASP A 202 -32.87 -38.38 20.81
CA ASP A 202 -31.93 -39.32 20.14
C ASP A 202 -30.66 -38.86 19.35
N GLU A 203 -30.25 -37.60 19.32
CA GLU A 203 -29.02 -37.12 18.68
C GLU A 203 -27.81 -37.20 19.64
N LYS A 204 -27.35 -38.42 19.94
CA LYS A 204 -26.12 -38.65 20.75
C LYS A 204 -24.84 -38.06 20.16
N ASP A 205 -24.87 -37.62 18.90
CA ASP A 205 -23.68 -37.32 18.11
C ASP A 205 -23.12 -35.89 18.29
N LYS A 206 -23.72 -35.05 19.17
CA LYS A 206 -23.27 -33.64 19.39
C LYS A 206 -23.17 -33.21 20.86
N ASP A 207 -22.98 -34.14 21.78
CA ASP A 207 -22.77 -33.84 23.20
C ASP A 207 -21.29 -33.50 23.47
N TYR A 208 -20.81 -32.37 22.96
CA TYR A 208 -19.46 -31.84 23.21
C TYR A 208 -19.43 -30.32 23.00
N ILE A 209 -18.45 -29.64 23.62
CA ILE A 209 -18.21 -28.22 23.35
C ILE A 209 -17.12 -28.00 22.30
N ILE A 210 -16.16 -28.93 22.21
CA ILE A 210 -15.06 -28.91 21.24
C ILE A 210 -14.85 -30.32 20.67
N GLU A 211 -14.68 -30.44 19.36
CA GLU A 211 -14.15 -31.64 18.68
C GLU A 211 -12.91 -31.26 17.88
N ALA A 212 -11.81 -31.99 18.07
CA ALA A 212 -10.59 -31.78 17.30
C ALA A 212 -10.70 -32.45 15.93
N ILE A 213 -10.72 -31.67 14.85
CA ILE A 213 -10.70 -32.20 13.48
C ILE A 213 -9.27 -32.47 12.97
N ASN A 214 -8.27 -31.86 13.61
CA ASN A 214 -6.85 -32.12 13.44
C ASN A 214 -6.14 -32.06 14.80
N ASP A 215 -4.93 -32.61 14.88
CA ASP A 215 -4.09 -32.47 16.07
C ASP A 215 -3.87 -30.99 16.41
N CYS A 216 -4.19 -30.59 17.65
CA CYS A 216 -4.11 -29.19 18.06
C CYS A 216 -3.88 -29.00 19.55
N ASP A 217 -3.26 -27.88 19.89
CA ASP A 217 -3.17 -27.39 21.25
C ASP A 217 -4.25 -26.32 21.47
N ILE A 218 -5.00 -26.47 22.56
CA ILE A 218 -5.99 -25.49 23.01
C ILE A 218 -5.78 -25.18 24.50
N GLU A 219 -6.16 -23.98 24.92
CA GLU A 219 -6.20 -23.58 26.32
C GLU A 219 -7.66 -23.37 26.74
N LEU A 220 -8.16 -24.20 27.65
CA LEU A 220 -9.52 -24.11 28.18
C LEU A 220 -9.50 -23.41 29.54
N ASN A 221 -10.17 -22.27 29.64
CA ASN A 221 -10.44 -21.59 30.89
C ASN A 221 -11.82 -21.96 31.44
N ILE A 222 -11.84 -22.28 32.73
CA ILE A 222 -13.06 -22.49 33.51
C ILE A 222 -12.90 -21.71 34.81
N ASP A 223 -13.65 -20.62 34.94
CA ASP A 223 -13.75 -19.83 36.17
C ASP A 223 -15.25 -19.68 36.52
N LEU A 224 -15.71 -20.35 37.58
CA LEU A 224 -17.11 -20.28 38.00
C LEU A 224 -17.30 -20.66 39.47
N LEU A 225 -18.41 -20.21 40.06
CA LEU A 225 -18.91 -20.67 41.34
C LEU A 225 -20.07 -21.63 41.11
N PHE A 226 -20.06 -22.78 41.78
CA PHE A 226 -21.23 -23.67 41.77
C PHE A 226 -21.58 -24.19 43.16
N ARG A 227 -22.87 -24.46 43.39
CA ARG A 227 -23.35 -25.17 44.57
C ARG A 227 -24.56 -26.04 44.23
N ILE A 228 -24.75 -27.09 45.01
CA ILE A 228 -25.98 -27.88 44.95
C ILE A 228 -27.05 -27.22 45.84
N GLU A 229 -28.22 -26.92 45.26
CA GLU A 229 -29.40 -26.48 46.01
C GLU A 229 -30.03 -27.68 46.71
N SER A 230 -30.03 -27.68 48.04
CA SER A 230 -30.71 -28.69 48.85
C SER A 230 -31.19 -28.09 50.17
N ASP A 231 -32.45 -28.37 50.51
CA ASP A 231 -33.04 -28.02 51.81
C ASP A 231 -32.66 -29.04 52.92
N ALA A 232 -32.08 -30.19 52.53
CA ALA A 232 -31.66 -31.23 53.46
C ALA A 232 -30.17 -31.07 53.78
N ILE A 233 -29.80 -31.06 55.06
CA ILE A 233 -28.41 -31.15 55.50
C ILE A 233 -27.90 -32.57 55.19
N LEU A 234 -27.55 -32.81 53.92
CA LEU A 234 -26.88 -34.03 53.49
C LEU A 234 -25.39 -33.89 53.81
N SER A 235 -25.07 -34.17 55.07
CA SER A 235 -23.69 -34.25 55.56
C SER A 235 -22.91 -35.28 54.74
N GLY A 236 -22.05 -34.81 53.84
CA GLY A 236 -21.13 -35.65 53.05
C GLY A 236 -21.45 -35.82 51.56
N SER A 237 -22.48 -35.16 51.00
CA SER A 237 -22.72 -35.16 49.55
C SER A 237 -21.73 -34.25 48.83
N LEU A 238 -21.03 -34.79 47.83
CA LEU A 238 -20.02 -34.08 47.03
C LEU A 238 -20.46 -34.03 45.56
N ALA A 239 -20.45 -32.84 44.95
CA ALA A 239 -20.50 -32.68 43.51
C ALA A 239 -19.18 -32.12 43.02
N ALA A 240 -18.58 -32.70 41.99
CA ALA A 240 -17.38 -32.20 41.33
C ALA A 240 -17.72 -31.77 39.92
N MET A 241 -17.16 -30.66 39.45
CA MET A 241 -17.06 -30.47 38.02
C MET A 241 -16.06 -31.46 37.44
N ARG A 242 -16.33 -31.99 36.26
CA ARG A 242 -15.47 -32.97 35.60
C ARG A 242 -15.30 -32.58 34.13
N LEU A 243 -14.05 -32.41 33.74
CA LEU A 243 -13.66 -32.26 32.35
C LEU A 243 -13.48 -33.66 31.75
N TYR A 244 -14.14 -33.93 30.65
CA TYR A 244 -13.97 -35.16 29.88
C TYR A 244 -13.21 -34.87 28.59
N ILE A 245 -12.19 -35.67 28.32
CA ILE A 245 -11.61 -35.82 26.99
C ILE A 245 -11.99 -37.23 26.53
N ASN A 246 -12.83 -37.33 25.50
CA ASN A 246 -13.52 -38.57 25.15
C ASN A 246 -14.24 -39.15 26.39
N GLU A 247 -13.91 -40.38 26.79
CA GLU A 247 -14.46 -41.06 27.97
C GLU A 247 -13.59 -40.87 29.23
N ASN A 248 -12.44 -40.21 29.14
CA ASN A 248 -11.51 -40.03 30.25
C ASN A 248 -11.82 -38.73 31.01
N GLY A 249 -12.48 -38.87 32.16
CA GLY A 249 -12.84 -37.75 33.02
C GLY A 249 -11.78 -37.42 34.07
N THR A 250 -11.44 -36.12 34.20
CA THR A 250 -10.59 -35.60 35.28
C THR A 250 -11.42 -34.71 36.20
N ASP A 251 -11.42 -35.01 37.49
CA ASP A 251 -12.13 -34.22 38.50
C ASP A 251 -11.46 -32.85 38.70
N ILE A 252 -12.27 -31.81 38.62
CA ILE A 252 -11.98 -30.45 39.06
C ILE A 252 -12.49 -30.33 40.52
N PRO A 253 -11.88 -29.53 41.43
CA PRO A 253 -12.12 -29.63 42.88
C PRO A 253 -13.58 -29.80 43.30
N PRO A 254 -13.89 -30.75 44.21
CA PRO A 254 -15.26 -31.07 44.59
C PRO A 254 -15.89 -30.01 45.51
N SER A 255 -17.19 -29.79 45.35
CA SER A 255 -18.09 -29.00 46.18
C SER A 255 -18.84 -29.85 47.20
N THR A 256 -19.12 -29.27 48.37
CA THR A 256 -20.07 -29.83 49.37
C THR A 256 -21.43 -29.14 49.23
N ALA A 257 -22.52 -29.88 49.39
CA ALA A 257 -23.89 -29.35 49.30
C ALA A 257 -24.10 -28.07 50.16
N GLY A 258 -24.80 -27.08 49.61
CA GLY A 258 -25.08 -25.79 50.28
C GLY A 258 -23.92 -24.78 50.30
N VAL A 259 -22.71 -25.15 49.84
CA VAL A 259 -21.53 -24.27 49.83
C VAL A 259 -21.09 -23.99 48.40
N PHE A 260 -20.95 -22.71 48.05
CA PHE A 260 -20.34 -22.33 46.79
C PHE A 260 -18.89 -22.80 46.74
N THR A 261 -18.56 -23.48 45.66
CA THR A 261 -17.21 -23.93 45.36
C THR A 261 -16.72 -23.20 44.14
N HIS A 262 -15.57 -22.55 44.31
CA HIS A 262 -14.91 -21.83 43.23
C HIS A 262 -14.06 -22.80 42.42
N VAL A 263 -14.47 -22.99 41.18
CA VAL A 263 -13.66 -23.66 40.16
C VAL A 263 -12.89 -22.58 39.43
N LYS A 264 -11.56 -22.63 39.52
CA LYS A 264 -10.69 -21.77 38.74
C LYS A 264 -9.55 -22.58 38.14
N ALA A 265 -9.65 -22.85 36.85
CA ALA A 265 -8.71 -23.68 36.11
C ALA A 265 -8.38 -23.06 34.74
N LEU A 266 -7.10 -23.12 34.39
CA LEU A 266 -6.59 -22.86 33.04
C LEU A 266 -5.90 -24.15 32.60
N ILE A 267 -6.51 -24.84 31.64
CA ILE A 267 -6.18 -26.22 31.31
C ILE A 267 -5.63 -26.26 29.89
N PRO A 268 -4.31 -26.51 29.71
CA PRO A 268 -3.75 -26.79 28.40
C PRO A 268 -4.16 -28.19 27.97
N LEU A 269 -4.70 -28.32 26.76
CA LEU A 269 -5.15 -29.58 26.18
C LEU A 269 -4.39 -29.82 24.87
N ASN A 270 -3.67 -30.94 24.79
CA ASN A 270 -3.11 -31.46 23.55
C ASN A 270 -4.10 -32.47 22.98
N LEU A 271 -4.94 -32.02 22.05
CA LEU A 271 -5.98 -32.85 21.44
C LEU A 271 -5.46 -33.53 20.18
N LYS A 272 -5.85 -34.79 20.00
CA LYS A 272 -5.65 -35.55 18.77
C LYS A 272 -6.89 -35.49 17.90
N ARG A 273 -6.71 -35.65 16.59
CA ARG A 273 -7.84 -35.75 15.66
C ARG A 273 -8.87 -36.77 16.15
N GLY A 274 -10.12 -36.32 16.28
CA GLY A 274 -11.26 -37.07 16.79
C GLY A 274 -11.51 -36.92 18.29
N ASP A 275 -10.61 -36.29 19.05
CA ASP A 275 -10.83 -36.04 20.48
C ASP A 275 -11.98 -35.04 20.68
N ILE A 276 -12.90 -35.38 21.59
CA ILE A 276 -14.00 -34.51 21.99
C ILE A 276 -13.85 -34.06 23.45
N VAL A 277 -14.14 -32.79 23.71
CA VAL A 277 -14.11 -32.19 25.05
C VAL A 277 -15.53 -31.93 25.53
N LYS A 278 -15.84 -32.39 26.76
CA LYS A 278 -17.15 -32.22 27.40
C LYS A 278 -17.00 -31.72 28.82
N LEU A 279 -17.98 -30.96 29.29
CA LEU A 279 -18.00 -30.47 30.66
C LEU A 279 -19.24 -30.99 31.40
N LYS A 280 -19.00 -31.73 32.48
CA LYS A 280 -20.06 -32.38 33.25
C LYS A 280 -19.96 -32.07 34.72
N VAL A 281 -21.04 -32.31 35.45
CA VAL A 281 -21.02 -32.33 36.92
C VAL A 281 -21.16 -33.78 37.38
N ALA A 282 -20.13 -34.29 38.05
CA ALA A 282 -20.15 -35.58 38.71
C ALA A 282 -20.73 -35.45 40.11
N ILE A 283 -21.69 -36.29 40.49
CA ILE A 283 -22.23 -36.33 41.85
C ILE A 283 -21.82 -37.64 42.52
N GLN A 284 -21.20 -37.55 43.69
CA GLN A 284 -20.72 -38.71 44.44
C GLN A 284 -21.74 -39.15 45.51
N LYS A 285 -22.11 -40.44 45.45
CA LYS A 285 -22.74 -41.33 46.46
C LYS A 285 -23.79 -40.71 47.41
N GLY A 286 -25.03 -41.22 47.33
CA GLY A 286 -26.12 -40.92 48.28
C GLY A 286 -27.18 -39.94 47.77
N PHE A 287 -27.22 -39.68 46.46
CA PHE A 287 -28.05 -38.67 45.81
C PHE A 287 -29.12 -39.31 44.92
N ASP A 288 -30.32 -38.72 44.92
CA ASP A 288 -31.39 -39.02 43.95
C ASP A 288 -31.45 -37.88 42.91
N PRO A 289 -31.20 -38.13 41.60
CA PRO A 289 -31.10 -37.11 40.56
C PRO A 289 -32.27 -36.11 40.50
N TRP A 290 -33.45 -36.53 40.93
CA TRP A 290 -34.72 -35.80 40.74
C TRP A 290 -34.87 -34.50 41.56
N TYR A 291 -34.01 -34.23 42.55
CA TYR A 291 -34.33 -33.23 43.59
C TYR A 291 -33.33 -32.10 43.79
N TYR A 292 -32.23 -32.04 43.03
CA TYR A 292 -31.11 -31.17 43.39
C TYR A 292 -30.65 -30.29 42.22
N PRO A 293 -31.26 -29.10 42.06
CA PRO A 293 -30.79 -28.10 41.12
C PRO A 293 -29.36 -27.68 41.46
N ILE A 294 -28.57 -27.36 40.44
CA ILE A 294 -27.22 -26.82 40.62
C ILE A 294 -27.29 -25.33 40.28
N ARG A 295 -26.88 -24.49 41.23
CA ARG A 295 -26.77 -23.05 41.00
C ARG A 295 -25.34 -22.72 40.59
N PHE A 296 -25.23 -22.01 39.47
CA PHE A 296 -23.99 -21.44 38.96
C PHE A 296 -24.00 -19.92 39.12
N SER A 297 -22.86 -19.34 39.48
CA SER A 297 -22.63 -17.91 39.58
C SER A 297 -21.26 -17.56 39.02
N GLU A 298 -21.06 -16.30 38.63
CA GLU A 298 -19.79 -15.78 38.12
C GLU A 298 -19.16 -16.65 37.00
N VAL A 299 -20.00 -17.13 36.07
CA VAL A 299 -19.57 -18.09 35.03
C VAL A 299 -18.73 -17.42 33.95
N SER A 300 -17.52 -17.92 33.75
CA SER A 300 -16.61 -17.61 32.65
C SER A 300 -16.00 -18.90 32.11
N ILE A 301 -16.44 -19.33 30.93
CA ILE A 301 -15.90 -20.50 30.24
C ILE A 301 -15.48 -20.07 28.84
N PHE A 302 -14.21 -20.24 28.50
CA PHE A 302 -13.73 -19.93 27.15
C PHE A 302 -12.54 -20.82 26.76
N ALA A 303 -12.34 -20.98 25.46
CA ALA A 303 -11.21 -21.69 24.90
C ALA A 303 -10.45 -20.76 23.97
N LYS A 304 -9.12 -20.84 24.05
CA LYS A 304 -8.19 -20.14 23.18
C LYS A 304 -7.35 -21.12 22.37
N TRP A 305 -7.13 -20.80 21.11
CA TRP A 305 -6.23 -21.57 20.26
C TRP A 305 -5.66 -20.68 19.17
N ILE A 306 -4.54 -21.12 18.60
CA ILE A 306 -3.94 -20.49 17.44
C ILE A 306 -4.27 -21.33 16.21
N ASP A 307 -4.84 -20.73 15.17
CA ASP A 307 -5.11 -21.40 13.90
C ASP A 307 -4.47 -20.66 12.72
N ARG A 308 -4.43 -21.31 11.54
CA ARG A 308 -3.94 -20.80 10.26
C ARG A 308 -4.76 -21.45 9.14
N LEU A 309 -4.76 -20.87 7.94
CA LEU A 309 -5.33 -21.53 6.76
C LEU A 309 -4.80 -22.97 6.61
N PRO A 310 -5.68 -23.95 6.29
CA PRO A 310 -5.32 -25.36 6.30
C PRO A 310 -4.58 -25.77 5.01
N THR A 311 -4.94 -25.10 3.92
CA THR A 311 -4.42 -25.26 2.58
C THR A 311 -4.17 -23.87 2.02
N PRO A 312 -3.03 -23.64 1.34
CA PRO A 312 -2.80 -22.37 0.69
C PRO A 312 -3.89 -22.04 -0.34
N GLU A 313 -4.26 -20.77 -0.39
CA GLU A 313 -5.20 -20.23 -1.37
C GLU A 313 -4.44 -19.62 -2.54
N LYS A 314 -4.99 -19.77 -3.75
CA LYS A 314 -4.42 -19.14 -4.95
C LYS A 314 -5.05 -17.78 -5.19
N ILE A 315 -4.21 -16.77 -5.36
CA ILE A 315 -4.63 -15.38 -5.62
C ILE A 315 -3.96 -14.91 -6.91
N ASP A 316 -4.75 -14.39 -7.86
CA ASP A 316 -4.21 -13.80 -9.08
C ASP A 316 -3.38 -12.56 -8.73
N VAL A 317 -2.17 -12.48 -9.28
CA VAL A 317 -1.23 -11.37 -9.05
C VAL A 317 -1.07 -10.53 -10.31
N ILE A 318 -0.81 -9.23 -10.14
CA ILE A 318 -0.51 -8.31 -11.24
C ILE A 318 0.87 -7.68 -11.00
N ASN A 319 1.71 -7.68 -12.03
CA ASN A 319 2.96 -6.92 -12.00
C ASN A 319 2.67 -5.40 -12.08
N PRO A 320 3.28 -4.56 -11.22
CA PRO A 320 3.11 -3.11 -11.25
C PRO A 320 3.24 -2.46 -12.64
N VAL A 321 4.17 -2.95 -13.47
CA VAL A 321 4.38 -2.39 -14.83
C VAL A 321 3.19 -2.64 -15.76
N ASN A 322 2.45 -3.74 -15.58
CA ASN A 322 1.27 -4.04 -16.39
C ASN A 322 0.13 -3.07 -16.05
N LEU A 323 -0.10 -2.79 -14.75
CA LEU A 323 -1.09 -1.81 -14.33
C LEU A 323 -0.74 -0.40 -14.83
N LEU A 324 0.53 0.00 -14.73
CA LEU A 324 1.01 1.29 -15.24
C LEU A 324 0.72 1.43 -16.74
N ASN A 325 1.10 0.44 -17.55
CA ASN A 325 0.87 0.47 -18.99
C ASN A 325 -0.61 0.48 -19.34
N ARG A 326 -1.45 -0.27 -18.61
CA ARG A 326 -2.90 -0.23 -18.81
C ARG A 326 -3.51 1.13 -18.49
N LEU A 327 -3.07 1.79 -17.41
CA LEU A 327 -3.49 3.13 -17.04
C LEU A 327 -3.11 4.16 -18.12
N ILE A 328 -1.87 4.12 -18.61
CA ILE A 328 -1.40 5.01 -19.68
C ILE A 328 -2.22 4.80 -20.96
N SER A 329 -2.45 3.55 -21.37
CA SER A 329 -3.26 3.22 -22.54
C SER A 329 -4.70 3.77 -22.40
N SER A 330 -5.34 3.59 -21.24
CA SER A 330 -6.69 4.13 -20.99
C SER A 330 -6.73 5.66 -20.99
N MET A 331 -5.73 6.33 -20.43
CA MET A 331 -5.63 7.79 -20.49
C MET A 331 -5.43 8.25 -21.94
N ALA A 332 -4.68 7.50 -22.74
CA ALA A 332 -4.43 7.79 -24.15
C ALA A 332 -5.48 7.22 -25.11
N ASP A 333 -6.71 6.97 -24.64
CA ASP A 333 -7.85 6.49 -25.42
C ASP A 333 -7.52 5.22 -26.25
N GLY A 334 -6.72 4.32 -25.68
CA GLY A 334 -6.32 3.04 -26.27
C GLY A 334 -5.10 3.11 -27.20
N SER A 335 -4.42 4.26 -27.29
CA SER A 335 -3.20 4.39 -28.10
C SER A 335 -2.07 3.49 -27.59
N GLU A 336 -1.49 2.69 -28.48
CA GLU A 336 -0.29 1.87 -28.22
C GLU A 336 1.02 2.67 -28.35
N ALA A 337 0.95 3.94 -28.74
CA ALA A 337 2.14 4.77 -28.91
C ALA A 337 2.82 5.11 -27.58
N TYR A 338 2.06 5.11 -26.48
CA TYR A 338 2.51 5.51 -25.15
C TYR A 338 2.71 4.29 -24.24
N HIS A 339 3.78 4.31 -23.45
CA HIS A 339 4.12 3.21 -22.56
C HIS A 339 4.73 3.69 -21.25
N GLY A 340 4.67 2.83 -20.25
CA GLY A 340 5.22 3.04 -18.91
C GLY A 340 6.38 2.12 -18.64
N GLU A 341 7.41 2.67 -18.00
CA GLU A 341 8.60 1.95 -17.58
C GLU A 341 8.85 2.16 -16.08
N ILE A 342 9.41 1.14 -15.42
CA ILE A 342 9.81 1.20 -14.02
C ILE A 342 11.27 0.76 -13.95
N GLU A 343 12.15 1.64 -13.49
CA GLU A 343 13.55 1.30 -13.21
C GLU A 343 13.62 0.60 -11.87
N TYR A 344 13.74 -0.73 -11.89
CA TYR A 344 13.90 -1.51 -10.66
C TYR A 344 15.31 -1.36 -10.08
N GLU A 345 15.37 -1.21 -8.76
CA GLU A 345 16.60 -1.37 -7.98
C GLU A 345 17.15 -2.81 -8.08
N PRO A 346 18.42 -3.07 -7.67
CA PRO A 346 19.03 -4.39 -7.76
C PRO A 346 18.14 -5.54 -7.23
N ALA A 347 18.39 -6.75 -7.74
CA ALA A 347 17.64 -7.95 -7.37
C ALA A 347 17.53 -8.14 -5.84
N GLY A 348 16.32 -8.44 -5.36
CA GLY A 348 15.99 -8.52 -3.93
C GLY A 348 15.61 -7.18 -3.27
N SER A 349 15.45 -6.11 -4.06
CA SER A 349 14.86 -4.85 -3.59
C SER A 349 13.36 -4.99 -3.33
N LYS A 350 12.82 -4.11 -2.49
CA LYS A 350 11.41 -4.14 -2.07
C LYS A 350 10.41 -3.99 -3.21
N LEU A 351 10.78 -3.27 -4.28
CA LEU A 351 9.94 -3.06 -5.44
C LEU A 351 10.03 -4.22 -6.43
N GLN A 352 11.20 -4.83 -6.57
CA GLN A 352 11.41 -5.96 -7.48
C GLN A 352 10.56 -7.17 -7.11
N ASP A 353 10.41 -7.43 -5.81
CA ASP A 353 9.58 -8.52 -5.28
C ASP A 353 8.12 -8.07 -5.04
N CYS A 354 7.71 -6.88 -5.50
CA CYS A 354 6.36 -6.37 -5.25
C CYS A 354 5.37 -6.83 -6.32
N VAL A 355 4.23 -7.38 -5.90
CA VAL A 355 3.08 -7.69 -6.76
C VAL A 355 1.80 -7.10 -6.19
N LEU A 356 0.84 -6.80 -7.07
CA LEU A 356 -0.47 -6.23 -6.73
C LEU A 356 -1.54 -7.32 -6.65
N LEU A 357 -2.49 -7.18 -5.71
CA LEU A 357 -3.60 -8.08 -5.48
C LEU A 357 -4.91 -7.28 -5.41
N ALA A 358 -5.86 -7.55 -6.30
CA ALA A 358 -7.21 -6.98 -6.19
C ALA A 358 -7.96 -7.58 -4.99
N ALA A 359 -8.70 -6.77 -4.23
CA ALA A 359 -9.55 -7.26 -3.14
C ALA A 359 -10.51 -8.38 -3.60
N GLU A 360 -11.19 -8.17 -4.74
CA GLU A 360 -12.07 -9.17 -5.34
C GLU A 360 -11.35 -10.48 -5.73
N SER A 361 -10.06 -10.41 -6.09
CA SER A 361 -9.22 -11.61 -6.36
C SER A 361 -8.87 -12.34 -5.07
N ILE A 362 -8.55 -11.59 -4.00
CA ILE A 362 -8.30 -12.15 -2.67
C ILE A 362 -9.54 -12.89 -2.16
N ARG A 363 -10.75 -12.35 -2.38
CA ARG A 363 -12.04 -12.99 -2.06
C ARG A 363 -12.45 -14.14 -3.00
N GLY A 364 -11.67 -14.40 -4.05
CA GLY A 364 -11.94 -15.49 -4.99
C GLY A 364 -13.19 -15.26 -5.86
N ILE A 365 -13.49 -14.02 -6.23
CA ILE A 365 -14.64 -13.70 -7.10
C ILE A 365 -14.37 -14.20 -8.52
N GLU A 366 -15.04 -15.30 -8.87
CA GLU A 366 -14.96 -15.91 -10.19
C GLU A 366 -15.88 -15.20 -11.22
N PRO A 367 -15.50 -15.19 -12.51
CA PRO A 367 -16.36 -14.72 -13.58
C PRO A 367 -17.60 -15.61 -13.72
N ASP A 368 -18.75 -14.98 -13.96
CA ASP A 368 -20.02 -15.67 -14.20
C ASP A 368 -20.60 -15.16 -15.52
N ALA A 369 -20.31 -15.89 -16.60
CA ALA A 369 -20.72 -15.54 -17.95
C ALA A 369 -22.25 -15.57 -18.12
N GLU A 370 -22.96 -16.42 -17.37
CA GLU A 370 -24.42 -16.50 -17.42
C GLU A 370 -25.08 -15.26 -16.81
N LYS A 371 -24.43 -14.66 -15.80
CA LYS A 371 -24.89 -13.41 -15.16
C LYS A 371 -24.21 -12.14 -15.69
N GLY A 372 -23.33 -12.25 -16.68
CA GLY A 372 -22.58 -11.13 -17.23
C GLY A 372 -21.58 -10.49 -16.24
N LYS A 373 -21.09 -11.23 -15.24
CA LYS A 373 -20.07 -10.74 -14.30
C LYS A 373 -18.67 -11.06 -14.84
N ALA A 374 -17.83 -10.02 -14.95
CA ALA A 374 -16.46 -10.13 -15.45
C ALA A 374 -15.48 -10.82 -14.46
N GLY A 375 -15.94 -11.20 -13.26
CA GLY A 375 -15.09 -11.70 -12.18
C GLY A 375 -14.42 -10.55 -11.44
N ALA A 376 -13.29 -10.85 -10.78
CA ALA A 376 -12.51 -9.88 -10.03
C ALA A 376 -12.01 -8.69 -10.88
N LYS A 377 -12.03 -7.50 -10.28
CA LYS A 377 -11.64 -6.23 -10.89
C LYS A 377 -10.60 -5.46 -10.08
N ILE A 378 -9.87 -4.60 -10.76
CA ILE A 378 -8.92 -3.65 -10.20
C ILE A 378 -9.47 -2.24 -10.40
N TYR A 379 -9.40 -1.42 -9.36
CA TYR A 379 -9.81 -0.02 -9.38
C TYR A 379 -8.60 0.86 -9.09
N SER A 380 -8.21 1.70 -10.04
CA SER A 380 -7.06 2.60 -9.84
C SER A 380 -7.01 3.79 -10.78
N SER A 381 -6.19 4.78 -10.44
CA SER A 381 -5.85 5.92 -11.28
C SER A 381 -4.33 6.05 -11.40
N PHE A 382 -3.85 6.82 -12.37
CA PHE A 382 -2.42 7.13 -12.47
C PHE A 382 -1.91 7.90 -11.25
N SER A 383 -2.73 8.80 -10.69
CA SER A 383 -2.44 9.51 -9.45
C SER A 383 -2.29 8.55 -8.28
N ASP A 384 -3.18 7.57 -8.13
CA ASP A 384 -3.08 6.57 -7.05
C ASP A 384 -1.80 5.75 -7.20
N PHE A 385 -1.49 5.30 -8.42
CA PHE A 385 -0.25 4.57 -8.71
C PHE A 385 0.99 5.40 -8.38
N ALA A 386 1.04 6.66 -8.82
CA ALA A 386 2.18 7.55 -8.57
C ALA A 386 2.35 7.84 -7.06
N SER A 387 1.27 8.07 -6.33
CA SER A 387 1.31 8.28 -4.87
C SER A 387 1.73 7.03 -4.11
N TRP A 388 1.34 5.83 -4.56
CA TRP A 388 1.83 4.57 -3.99
C TRP A 388 3.34 4.41 -4.23
N MET A 389 3.81 4.63 -5.46
CA MET A 389 5.23 4.59 -5.82
C MET A 389 6.07 5.58 -5.01
N GLU A 390 5.57 6.80 -4.82
CA GLU A 390 6.21 7.85 -4.03
C GLU A 390 6.27 7.47 -2.54
N ALA A 391 5.12 7.17 -1.94
CA ALA A 391 5.02 6.98 -0.50
C ALA A 391 5.79 5.73 -0.04
N VAL A 392 5.67 4.62 -0.77
CA VAL A 392 6.20 3.32 -0.35
C VAL A 392 7.67 3.16 -0.72
N PHE A 393 8.06 3.63 -1.92
CA PHE A 393 9.37 3.33 -2.49
C PHE A 393 10.27 4.56 -2.67
N GLY A 394 9.76 5.78 -2.50
CA GLY A 394 10.53 6.99 -2.77
C GLY A 394 10.75 7.27 -4.26
N TYR A 395 9.85 6.75 -5.11
CA TYR A 395 9.95 6.90 -6.56
C TYR A 395 9.23 8.17 -7.04
N ALA A 396 9.73 8.70 -8.15
CA ALA A 396 9.09 9.76 -8.92
C ALA A 396 9.15 9.41 -10.41
N TYR A 397 8.40 10.12 -11.25
CA TYR A 397 8.36 9.85 -12.68
C TYR A 397 8.86 11.02 -13.52
N GLU A 398 9.33 10.71 -14.71
CA GLU A 398 9.60 11.67 -15.78
C GLU A 398 8.73 11.36 -17.00
N LEU A 399 8.40 12.40 -17.76
CA LEU A 399 7.72 12.28 -19.05
C LEU A 399 8.75 12.59 -20.12
N THR A 400 9.03 11.65 -21.01
CA THR A 400 10.03 11.82 -22.07
C THR A 400 9.59 11.11 -23.32
N GLY A 401 9.40 11.88 -24.41
CA GLY A 401 8.79 11.36 -25.63
C GLY A 401 7.42 10.75 -25.34
N ASN A 402 7.24 9.48 -25.70
CA ASN A 402 6.00 8.75 -25.45
C ASN A 402 6.03 7.87 -24.19
N SER A 403 7.04 8.05 -23.32
CA SER A 403 7.26 7.18 -22.17
C SER A 403 7.02 7.93 -20.85
N VAL A 404 6.38 7.23 -19.90
CA VAL A 404 6.37 7.60 -18.48
C VAL A 404 7.36 6.69 -17.76
N ILE A 405 8.44 7.23 -17.20
CA ILE A 405 9.49 6.42 -16.58
C ILE A 405 9.54 6.69 -15.08
N PHE A 406 9.28 5.67 -14.26
CA PHE A 406 9.41 5.72 -12.80
C PHE A 406 10.82 5.33 -12.37
N ARG A 407 11.44 6.14 -11.51
CA ARG A 407 12.77 5.88 -10.91
C ARG A 407 12.79 6.33 -9.46
N HIS A 408 13.68 5.74 -8.66
CA HIS A 408 13.96 6.26 -7.32
C HIS A 408 14.42 7.72 -7.39
N ARG A 409 13.91 8.58 -6.49
CA ARG A 409 14.11 10.04 -6.57
C ARG A 409 15.57 10.46 -6.63
N THR A 410 16.46 9.72 -5.98
CA THR A 410 17.92 9.98 -6.00
C THR A 410 18.54 9.89 -7.40
N ARG A 411 17.93 9.16 -8.35
CA ARG A 411 18.39 9.09 -9.74
C ARG A 411 18.26 10.42 -10.47
N TYR A 412 17.30 11.26 -10.06
CA TYR A 412 17.06 12.57 -10.65
C TYR A 412 17.99 13.67 -10.12
N PHE A 413 18.66 13.43 -8.99
CA PHE A 413 19.50 14.37 -8.23
C PHE A 413 20.85 13.73 -7.88
N ASN A 414 21.62 13.36 -8.90
CA ASN A 414 22.84 12.60 -8.69
C ASN A 414 24.06 13.50 -8.46
N ALA A 415 24.32 13.81 -7.18
CA ALA A 415 25.47 14.63 -6.77
C ALA A 415 26.84 13.96 -6.99
N ALA A 416 26.89 12.66 -7.31
CA ALA A 416 28.13 11.95 -7.58
C ALA A 416 28.63 12.12 -9.03
N LEU A 417 27.82 12.71 -9.91
CA LEU A 417 28.23 13.06 -11.27
C LEU A 417 29.14 14.30 -11.25
N ASP A 418 29.98 14.42 -12.28
CA ASP A 418 30.77 15.62 -12.51
C ASP A 418 29.87 16.85 -12.70
N ILE A 419 30.38 18.03 -12.34
CA ILE A 419 29.71 19.30 -12.60
C ILE A 419 29.50 19.47 -14.10
N GLU A 420 28.24 19.54 -14.53
CA GLU A 420 27.85 19.60 -15.94
C GLU A 420 28.01 21.01 -16.52
N LYS A 421 27.80 22.03 -15.69
CA LYS A 421 27.93 23.44 -16.08
C LYS A 421 28.36 24.30 -14.90
N THR A 422 29.23 25.28 -15.16
CA THR A 422 29.57 26.35 -14.22
C THR A 422 29.04 27.68 -14.76
N ILE A 423 28.19 28.36 -14.00
CA ILE A 423 27.68 29.70 -14.29
C ILE A 423 28.59 30.71 -13.58
N GLU A 424 29.39 31.44 -14.34
CA GLU A 424 30.37 32.41 -13.81
C GLU A 424 29.92 33.86 -13.96
N ASN A 425 29.25 34.18 -15.07
CA ASN A 425 28.78 35.53 -15.38
C ASN A 425 27.26 35.55 -15.39
N TYR A 426 26.66 36.44 -14.62
CA TYR A 426 25.22 36.62 -14.52
C TYR A 426 24.85 38.08 -14.25
N ASN A 427 23.65 38.46 -14.65
CA ASN A 427 23.14 39.83 -14.52
C ASN A 427 22.44 40.04 -13.18
N GLU A 428 21.58 39.09 -12.80
CA GLU A 428 20.81 39.11 -11.56
C GLU A 428 21.01 37.82 -10.77
N PHE A 429 21.01 37.94 -9.45
CA PHE A 429 21.07 36.80 -8.52
C PHE A 429 20.08 37.00 -7.39
N LYS A 430 19.28 35.96 -7.15
CA LYS A 430 18.33 35.92 -6.04
C LYS A 430 18.40 34.56 -5.36
N TYR A 431 18.64 34.57 -4.06
CA TYR A 431 18.53 33.39 -3.22
C TYR A 431 17.23 33.47 -2.42
N SER A 432 16.47 32.38 -2.38
CA SER A 432 15.25 32.28 -1.61
C SER A 432 15.15 30.94 -0.86
N ILE A 433 14.23 30.87 0.10
CA ILE A 433 13.91 29.65 0.84
C ILE A 433 12.55 29.15 0.37
N VAL A 434 12.51 27.90 -0.09
CA VAL A 434 11.29 27.22 -0.53
C VAL A 434 10.52 26.73 0.68
N SER A 435 9.75 27.63 1.25
CA SER A 435 9.09 27.41 2.54
C SER A 435 8.02 26.31 2.59
N SER A 436 7.55 25.83 1.42
CA SER A 436 6.67 24.64 1.32
C SER A 436 7.42 23.32 1.57
N LEU A 437 8.75 23.35 1.59
CA LEU A 437 9.61 22.21 1.93
C LEU A 437 10.02 22.21 3.40
N ILE A 438 9.44 23.09 4.23
CA ILE A 438 9.72 23.16 5.67
C ILE A 438 8.48 22.66 6.42
N TRP A 439 8.57 21.44 6.95
CA TRP A 439 7.43 20.77 7.61
C TRP A 439 7.67 20.61 9.11
N SER A 440 6.62 20.73 9.93
CA SER A 440 6.67 20.45 11.37
C SER A 440 6.59 18.95 11.68
N SER A 441 6.03 18.17 10.77
CA SER A 441 5.83 16.73 10.93
C SER A 441 5.80 15.99 9.60
N VAL A 442 5.97 14.67 9.68
CA VAL A 442 5.81 13.73 8.56
C VAL A 442 4.70 12.74 8.95
N LYS A 443 3.64 12.68 8.15
CA LYS A 443 2.59 11.66 8.20
C LYS A 443 2.89 10.63 7.12
N ILE A 444 3.08 9.38 7.50
CA ILE A 444 3.55 8.33 6.60
C ILE A 444 2.91 6.99 6.91
N GLY A 445 2.56 6.22 5.88
CA GLY A 445 1.89 4.93 6.03
C GLY A 445 0.70 4.79 5.09
N TYR A 446 -0.41 4.32 5.64
CA TYR A 446 -1.61 3.92 4.89
C TYR A 446 -2.87 4.42 5.61
N ASN A 447 -3.97 4.51 4.88
CA ASN A 447 -5.27 4.84 5.47
C ASN A 447 -5.68 3.78 6.50
N LYS A 448 -6.08 4.21 7.69
CA LYS A 448 -6.56 3.33 8.77
C LYS A 448 -7.72 2.46 8.30
N GLN A 449 -7.69 1.20 8.71
CA GLN A 449 -8.79 0.24 8.55
C GLN A 449 -9.32 -0.15 9.92
N ASP A 450 -10.64 -0.28 10.05
CA ASP A 450 -11.29 -0.69 11.28
C ASP A 450 -11.66 -2.17 11.22
N TYR A 451 -10.91 -2.99 11.96
CA TYR A 451 -11.17 -4.43 12.07
C TYR A 451 -11.96 -4.73 13.34
N SER A 452 -13.08 -5.45 13.18
CA SER A 452 -13.87 -5.96 14.30
C SER A 452 -13.17 -7.10 15.04
N ASN A 453 -12.36 -7.89 14.32
CA ASN A 453 -11.66 -9.03 14.88
C ASN A 453 -10.48 -8.60 15.77
N VAL A 454 -10.30 -9.29 16.91
CA VAL A 454 -9.23 -9.00 17.88
C VAL A 454 -7.83 -9.05 17.27
N ASN A 455 -7.58 -9.96 16.32
CA ASN A 455 -6.29 -10.09 15.65
C ASN A 455 -5.96 -8.87 14.79
N GLY A 456 -6.96 -8.15 14.28
CA GLY A 456 -6.74 -6.93 13.51
C GLY A 456 -6.13 -5.80 14.34
N ARG A 457 -6.14 -5.88 15.68
CA ARG A 457 -5.47 -4.92 16.56
C ARG A 457 -3.96 -4.94 16.44
N ASP A 458 -3.39 -6.05 15.94
CA ASP A 458 -1.96 -6.18 15.70
C ASP A 458 -1.51 -5.55 14.37
N GLU A 459 -2.44 -5.06 13.54
CA GLU A 459 -2.07 -4.37 12.32
C GLU A 459 -1.39 -3.03 12.62
N PHE A 460 -0.26 -2.81 11.95
CA PHE A 460 0.62 -1.67 12.19
C PHE A 460 0.91 -0.87 10.92
N ARG A 461 0.44 -1.33 9.75
CA ARG A 461 0.57 -0.65 8.46
C ARG A 461 -0.55 0.36 8.30
N PHE A 462 -0.62 1.31 9.22
CA PHE A 462 -1.47 2.51 9.15
C PHE A 462 -0.61 3.76 9.27
N THR A 463 -1.24 4.93 9.32
CA THR A 463 -0.52 6.19 9.38
C THR A 463 0.19 6.35 10.72
N ASN A 464 1.51 6.58 10.65
CA ASN A 464 2.31 7.09 11.75
C ASN A 464 2.67 8.55 11.51
N THR A 465 2.72 9.34 12.58
CA THR A 465 3.14 10.73 12.57
C THR A 465 4.46 10.87 13.33
N PHE A 466 5.43 11.51 12.70
CA PHE A 466 6.72 11.86 13.29
C PHE A 466 6.88 13.37 13.35
N SER A 467 7.29 13.89 14.50
CA SER A 467 7.65 15.30 14.67
C SER A 467 9.02 15.57 14.05
N ASN A 468 9.13 16.63 13.26
CA ASN A 468 10.41 17.15 12.77
C ASN A 468 11.07 18.00 13.87
N LYS A 469 12.19 17.54 14.43
CA LYS A 469 12.92 18.26 15.50
C LYS A 469 14.04 19.17 14.99
N SER A 470 14.16 19.28 13.68
CA SER A 470 15.26 20.00 13.01
C SER A 470 14.96 21.46 12.75
N VAL A 471 13.69 21.84 12.85
CA VAL A 471 13.21 23.21 12.60
C VAL A 471 12.92 23.86 13.94
N ALA A 472 13.45 25.08 14.14
CA ALA A 472 13.16 25.85 15.34
C ALA A 472 11.63 26.09 15.46
N PRO A 473 11.04 26.08 16.67
CA PRO A 473 9.59 26.20 16.86
C PRO A 473 8.97 27.42 16.16
N GLU A 474 9.67 28.54 16.13
CA GLU A 474 9.27 29.78 15.46
C GLU A 474 9.35 29.73 13.92
N ALA A 475 10.14 28.81 13.36
CA ALA A 475 10.26 28.57 11.92
C ALA A 475 9.42 27.37 11.46
N ALA A 476 8.95 26.54 12.38
CA ALA A 476 8.09 25.39 12.11
C ALA A 476 6.72 25.88 11.66
N ARG A 477 6.44 25.73 10.37
CA ARG A 477 5.09 25.92 9.85
C ARG A 477 4.25 24.73 10.28
N ASP A 478 3.03 24.98 10.73
CA ASP A 478 2.06 23.93 11.09
C ASP A 478 1.56 23.21 9.83
N THR A 479 2.49 22.48 9.20
CA THR A 479 2.35 21.82 7.90
C THR A 479 3.03 20.46 8.00
N ALA A 480 2.35 19.43 7.52
CA ALA A 480 2.85 18.07 7.51
C ALA A 480 3.22 17.66 6.09
N LEU A 481 4.39 17.02 5.91
CA LEU A 481 4.64 16.21 4.73
C LEU A 481 3.76 14.96 4.81
N SER A 482 3.01 14.65 3.76
CA SER A 482 2.08 13.52 3.72
C SER A 482 2.55 12.50 2.69
N LEU A 483 2.98 11.33 3.15
CA LEU A 483 3.41 10.19 2.35
C LEU A 483 2.49 9.00 2.67
N ILE A 484 1.23 9.12 2.26
CA ILE A 484 0.19 8.13 2.51
C ILE A 484 -0.09 7.37 1.23
N SER A 485 0.06 6.05 1.27
CA SER A 485 -0.21 5.22 0.13
C SER A 485 -1.71 4.95 -0.04
N PRO A 486 -2.25 5.07 -1.27
CA PRO A 486 -3.62 4.68 -1.57
C PRO A 486 -3.79 3.17 -1.69
N TYR A 487 -2.71 2.41 -1.94
CA TYR A 487 -2.75 0.95 -1.99
C TYR A 487 -2.41 0.37 -0.63
N ARG A 488 -3.01 -0.77 -0.31
CA ARG A 488 -2.98 -1.36 1.02
C ARG A 488 -1.88 -2.42 1.15
N ALA A 489 -1.12 -2.36 2.24
CA ALA A 489 -0.09 -3.35 2.56
C ALA A 489 -0.44 -4.21 3.79
N ASP A 490 -1.58 -3.95 4.41
CA ASP A 490 -2.00 -4.59 5.66
C ASP A 490 -2.25 -6.09 5.45
N ALA A 491 -1.64 -6.89 6.33
CA ALA A 491 -1.60 -8.34 6.21
C ALA A 491 -2.92 -8.95 6.73
N TYR A 492 -3.48 -8.36 7.79
CA TYR A 492 -4.74 -8.81 8.36
C TYR A 492 -5.95 -8.54 7.45
N GLY A 493 -5.97 -7.44 6.69
CA GLY A 493 -7.05 -7.22 5.72
C GLY A 493 -7.03 -8.25 4.59
N ILE A 494 -5.85 -8.66 4.12
CA ILE A 494 -5.73 -9.78 3.17
C ILE A 494 -6.26 -11.07 3.80
N GLU A 495 -5.84 -11.39 5.03
CA GLU A 495 -6.32 -12.60 5.74
C GLU A 495 -7.85 -12.59 5.88
N PHE A 496 -8.46 -11.49 6.31
CA PHE A 496 -9.92 -11.39 6.48
C PHE A 496 -10.66 -11.57 5.14
N LEU A 497 -10.18 -10.96 4.05
CA LEU A 497 -10.78 -11.14 2.73
C LEU A 497 -10.67 -12.59 2.22
N VAL A 498 -9.60 -13.31 2.57
CA VAL A 498 -9.47 -14.73 2.24
C VAL A 498 -10.50 -15.58 3.00
N GLN A 499 -10.83 -15.22 4.24
CA GLN A 499 -11.85 -15.94 5.03
C GLN A 499 -13.27 -15.79 4.45
N GLU A 500 -13.54 -14.69 3.74
CA GLU A 500 -14.83 -14.44 3.08
C GLU A 500 -14.99 -15.19 1.74
N ARG A 501 -13.99 -15.96 1.32
CA ARG A 501 -14.05 -16.76 0.08
C ARG A 501 -15.28 -17.68 0.08
N GLY A 502 -16.07 -17.59 -0.99
CA GLY A 502 -17.27 -18.42 -1.18
C GLY A 502 -18.53 -17.88 -0.50
N GLU A 503 -18.45 -16.78 0.25
CA GLU A 503 -19.63 -16.08 0.77
C GLU A 503 -20.38 -15.31 -0.33
N LYS A 504 -21.71 -15.21 -0.19
CA LYS A 504 -22.60 -14.58 -1.18
C LYS A 504 -23.00 -13.14 -0.84
N THR A 505 -22.25 -12.45 0.02
CA THR A 505 -22.68 -11.16 0.59
C THR A 505 -22.68 -10.02 -0.43
N LYS A 506 -23.50 -9.01 -0.15
CA LYS A 506 -23.90 -7.90 -1.02
C LYS A 506 -22.86 -6.77 -0.92
N ASP A 507 -22.42 -6.25 -2.07
CA ASP A 507 -21.66 -5.00 -2.27
C ASP A 507 -20.94 -4.49 -1.00
N ASP A 508 -19.75 -5.01 -0.71
CA ASP A 508 -18.90 -4.53 0.38
C ASP A 508 -18.08 -3.31 -0.05
N TYR A 509 -17.91 -2.38 0.89
CA TYR A 509 -17.19 -1.12 0.69
C TYR A 509 -15.70 -1.32 0.31
N SER A 510 -15.15 -2.53 0.50
CA SER A 510 -13.76 -2.93 0.25
C SER A 510 -13.47 -3.47 -1.15
N ASP A 511 -14.48 -3.77 -1.97
CA ASP A 511 -14.26 -4.36 -3.31
C ASP A 511 -13.37 -3.50 -4.22
N ASN A 512 -13.32 -2.19 -3.95
CA ASN A 512 -12.52 -1.24 -4.70
C ASN A 512 -11.06 -1.11 -4.22
N ASP A 513 -10.67 -1.85 -3.18
CA ASP A 513 -9.33 -1.77 -2.63
C ASP A 513 -8.31 -2.55 -3.47
N LEU A 514 -7.11 -1.98 -3.57
CA LEU A 514 -5.96 -2.61 -4.20
C LEU A 514 -4.89 -2.85 -3.14
N PHE A 515 -4.53 -4.12 -2.96
CA PHE A 515 -3.47 -4.54 -2.07
C PHE A 515 -2.17 -4.76 -2.82
N PHE A 516 -1.06 -4.80 -2.11
CA PHE A 516 0.21 -5.27 -2.64
C PHE A 516 0.98 -6.06 -1.60
N VAL A 517 1.80 -7.00 -2.08
CA VAL A 517 2.63 -7.85 -1.23
C VAL A 517 4.03 -8.02 -1.79
N GLY A 518 4.96 -8.29 -0.89
CA GLY A 518 6.29 -8.76 -1.25
C GLY A 518 6.21 -10.25 -1.50
N ALA A 519 6.39 -10.69 -2.74
CA ALA A 519 6.39 -12.08 -3.14
C ALA A 519 7.48 -12.40 -4.17
N SER A 520 8.19 -13.50 -3.96
CA SER A 520 9.21 -14.01 -4.87
C SER A 520 8.61 -15.05 -5.82
N TYR A 521 8.94 -14.94 -7.10
CA TYR A 521 8.53 -15.92 -8.11
C TYR A 521 9.45 -17.15 -8.07
N ASN A 522 8.87 -18.34 -8.01
CA ASN A 522 9.58 -19.60 -8.15
C ASN A 522 9.38 -20.17 -9.57
N PRO A 523 10.42 -20.18 -10.42
CA PRO A 523 10.30 -20.72 -11.78
C PRO A 523 10.02 -22.23 -11.85
N SER A 524 10.25 -22.97 -10.76
CA SER A 524 10.14 -24.44 -10.75
C SER A 524 8.70 -24.94 -10.78
N ASP A 525 7.81 -24.25 -10.06
CA ASP A 525 6.37 -24.52 -10.01
C ASP A 525 5.53 -23.42 -10.68
N GLY A 526 6.14 -22.28 -11.00
CA GLY A 526 5.50 -21.15 -11.65
C GLY A 526 4.61 -20.33 -10.71
N LEU A 527 4.84 -20.38 -9.39
CA LEU A 527 4.05 -19.69 -8.38
C LEU A 527 4.85 -18.57 -7.68
N TYR A 528 4.11 -17.65 -7.06
CA TYR A 528 4.67 -16.61 -6.20
C TYR A 528 4.52 -17.01 -4.73
N TYR A 529 5.52 -16.69 -3.91
CA TYR A 529 5.54 -16.96 -2.47
C TYR A 529 5.84 -15.69 -1.68
N LEU A 530 5.08 -15.45 -0.61
CA LEU A 530 5.30 -14.30 0.27
C LEU A 530 6.74 -14.27 0.82
N VAL A 531 7.44 -13.14 0.69
CA VAL A 531 8.77 -12.99 1.30
C VAL A 531 8.61 -12.66 2.79
N ARG A 532 9.28 -13.47 3.62
CA ARG A 532 9.31 -13.38 5.09
C ARG A 532 10.75 -13.44 5.60
N ASN A 533 11.58 -12.55 5.07
CA ASN A 533 13.02 -12.47 5.38
C ASN A 533 13.35 -11.56 6.57
N LEU A 534 12.38 -10.80 7.07
CA LEU A 534 12.48 -9.98 8.27
C LEU A 534 11.76 -10.68 9.43
N THR A 535 12.19 -10.40 10.65
CA THR A 535 11.57 -10.91 11.88
C THR A 535 10.72 -9.83 12.53
N ALA A 536 9.62 -10.23 13.19
CA ALA A 536 8.78 -9.31 13.95
C ALA A 536 8.46 -9.83 15.35
N SER A 537 8.40 -8.92 16.31
CA SER A 537 7.94 -9.16 17.68
C SER A 537 6.99 -8.05 18.14
N GLY A 538 6.26 -8.27 19.24
CA GLY A 538 5.14 -7.40 19.63
C GLY A 538 3.84 -7.71 18.87
N LEU A 539 3.76 -8.89 18.26
CA LEU A 539 2.63 -9.42 17.50
C LEU A 539 2.31 -10.84 17.99
N ILE A 540 1.04 -11.23 17.96
CA ILE A 540 0.55 -12.59 18.25
C ILE A 540 1.18 -13.60 17.28
N ALA A 541 1.32 -13.22 16.01
CA ALA A 541 1.71 -14.10 14.90
C ALA A 541 2.94 -13.60 14.11
N GLY A 542 3.97 -13.14 14.83
CA GLY A 542 5.15 -12.52 14.22
C GLY A 542 5.93 -13.39 13.23
N ASP A 543 5.87 -14.73 13.35
CA ASP A 543 6.59 -15.67 12.49
C ASP A 543 5.92 -15.92 11.13
N THR A 544 4.61 -15.70 11.04
CA THR A 544 3.85 -15.80 9.77
C THR A 544 3.55 -14.46 9.12
N MET A 545 3.85 -13.35 9.82
CA MET A 545 3.70 -11.99 9.32
C MET A 545 4.53 -11.77 8.05
N PHE A 546 3.94 -11.17 7.03
CA PHE A 546 4.58 -10.78 5.76
C PHE A 546 4.44 -9.26 5.57
N ASN A 547 4.98 -8.68 4.48
CA ASN A 547 4.94 -7.22 4.25
C ASN A 547 5.60 -6.37 5.35
N LEU A 548 6.50 -6.95 6.16
CA LEU A 548 7.26 -6.21 7.18
C LEU A 548 8.08 -5.06 6.55
N MET A 549 8.60 -5.28 5.34
CA MET A 549 9.43 -4.32 4.59
C MET A 549 8.68 -3.06 4.13
N TYR A 550 7.36 -3.04 4.27
CA TYR A 550 6.48 -1.92 3.89
C TYR A 550 5.90 -1.19 5.11
N SER A 551 6.51 -1.34 6.30
CA SER A 551 6.13 -0.58 7.50
C SER A 551 6.31 0.93 7.32
N PRO A 552 5.58 1.78 8.08
CA PRO A 552 5.79 3.23 8.05
C PRO A 552 7.25 3.66 8.28
N ARG A 553 7.99 3.01 9.19
CA ARG A 553 9.43 3.30 9.35
C ARG A 553 10.22 2.99 8.09
N PHE A 554 9.94 1.86 7.44
CA PHE A 554 10.60 1.50 6.18
C PHE A 554 10.26 2.45 5.03
N MET A 555 9.07 3.06 5.02
CA MET A 555 8.71 4.12 4.09
C MET A 555 9.49 5.42 4.36
N ILE A 556 9.77 5.74 5.63
CA ILE A 556 10.70 6.84 5.98
C ILE A 556 12.08 6.56 5.39
N LEU A 557 12.58 5.33 5.54
CA LEU A 557 13.89 4.95 5.02
C LEU A 557 13.95 5.04 3.48
N ALA A 558 12.88 4.67 2.77
CA ALA A 558 12.79 4.82 1.32
C ALA A 558 12.72 6.28 0.87
N ASN A 559 12.18 7.18 1.70
CA ASN A 559 12.07 8.60 1.42
C ASN A 559 13.11 9.46 2.17
N ARG A 560 14.14 8.85 2.77
CA ARG A 560 15.00 9.53 3.75
C ARG A 560 15.76 10.72 3.18
N GLU A 561 16.25 10.62 1.94
CA GLU A 561 16.98 11.70 1.29
C GLU A 561 16.05 12.89 0.99
N TYR A 562 14.80 12.61 0.60
CA TYR A 562 13.79 13.65 0.34
C TYR A 562 13.32 14.33 1.63
N ILE A 563 12.99 13.54 2.65
CA ILE A 563 12.67 14.03 3.99
C ILE A 563 13.86 14.85 4.55
N GLY A 564 15.08 14.42 4.24
CA GLY A 564 16.35 15.05 4.58
C GLY A 564 16.48 16.52 4.18
N ILE A 565 15.72 16.97 3.17
CA ILE A 565 15.68 18.37 2.75
C ILE A 565 15.28 19.28 3.92
N SER A 566 14.32 18.84 4.74
CA SER A 566 13.78 19.60 5.87
C SER A 566 14.21 19.09 7.23
N ALA A 567 14.54 17.80 7.36
CA ALA A 567 14.69 17.13 8.64
C ALA A 567 16.01 16.37 8.73
N ASN A 568 16.73 16.55 9.83
CA ASN A 568 17.85 15.72 10.26
C ASN A 568 17.49 14.79 11.45
N LEU A 569 16.33 14.98 12.09
CA LEU A 569 15.84 14.15 13.18
C LEU A 569 14.30 14.12 13.18
N LEU A 570 13.77 12.91 13.06
CA LEU A 570 12.35 12.62 13.24
C LEU A 570 12.14 11.85 14.55
N GLU A 571 11.20 12.31 15.37
CA GLU A 571 10.77 11.61 16.60
C GLU A 571 9.33 11.17 16.46
N PHE A 572 9.03 9.93 16.85
CA PHE A 572 7.67 9.41 16.82
C PHE A 572 6.74 10.28 17.68
N ALA A 573 5.59 10.66 17.13
CA ALA A 573 4.58 11.46 17.82
C ALA A 573 3.31 10.65 18.11
N SER A 574 2.80 9.94 17.10
CA SER A 574 1.58 9.13 17.22
C SER A 574 1.48 8.10 16.09
N GLY A 575 0.59 7.13 16.24
CA GLY A 575 0.25 6.17 15.18
C GLY A 575 -1.19 5.66 15.32
N GLU A 576 -1.77 5.21 14.22
CA GLU A 576 -3.17 4.78 14.12
C GLU A 576 -3.38 3.27 14.29
N GLY A 577 -2.29 2.49 14.31
CA GLY A 577 -2.28 1.03 14.50
C GLY A 577 -1.41 0.57 15.68
N ASN A 578 -1.04 -0.71 15.70
CA ASN A 578 -0.09 -1.24 16.67
C ASN A 578 1.30 -0.64 16.45
N THR A 579 1.77 0.19 17.40
CA THR A 579 3.08 0.85 17.29
C THR A 579 4.13 0.20 18.20
N ASP A 580 3.77 -0.85 18.93
CA ASP A 580 4.67 -1.60 19.80
C ASP A 580 5.45 -2.68 19.04
N VAL A 581 5.25 -2.78 17.72
CA VAL A 581 5.94 -3.72 16.84
C VAL A 581 7.43 -3.38 16.75
N LEU A 582 8.26 -4.43 16.84
CA LEU A 582 9.67 -4.37 16.52
C LEU A 582 9.95 -5.23 15.28
N ILE A 583 10.58 -4.65 14.27
CA ILE A 583 11.00 -5.34 13.06
C ILE A 583 12.53 -5.44 13.08
N ASP A 584 13.05 -6.66 13.01
CA ASP A 584 14.48 -6.96 13.22
C ASP A 584 15.07 -6.33 14.50
N GLY A 585 14.25 -6.31 15.56
CA GLY A 585 14.63 -5.75 16.86
C GLY A 585 14.57 -4.22 16.94
N ILE A 586 14.18 -3.54 15.86
CA ILE A 586 14.05 -2.08 15.80
C ILE A 586 12.59 -1.69 15.99
N SER A 587 12.32 -0.80 16.95
CA SER A 587 10.96 -0.33 17.20
C SER A 587 10.47 0.61 16.10
N GLU A 588 9.20 0.48 15.69
CA GLU A 588 8.56 1.45 14.79
C GLU A 588 8.47 2.88 15.39
N LYS A 589 8.62 3.02 16.72
CA LYS A 589 8.65 4.32 17.43
C LYS A 589 10.05 4.94 17.52
N GLU A 590 11.08 4.18 17.15
CA GLU A 590 12.45 4.67 17.29
C GLU A 590 12.69 5.89 16.40
N SER A 591 13.33 6.91 16.96
CA SER A 591 13.66 8.13 16.23
C SER A 591 14.53 7.83 15.00
N VAL A 592 14.29 8.54 13.91
CA VAL A 592 15.05 8.39 12.67
C VAL A 592 15.96 9.59 12.50
N SER A 593 17.28 9.35 12.54
CA SER A 593 18.29 10.36 12.23
C SER A 593 18.60 10.35 10.75
N ILE A 594 18.63 11.53 10.13
CA ILE A 594 18.95 11.71 8.71
C ILE A 594 20.16 12.63 8.62
N SER A 595 21.25 12.17 8.02
CA SER A 595 22.44 13.01 7.89
C SER A 595 22.19 14.11 6.86
N ARG A 596 22.67 15.33 7.11
CA ARG A 596 22.56 16.43 6.13
C ARG A 596 23.25 16.11 4.79
N ASN A 597 24.28 15.26 4.81
CA ASN A 597 24.97 14.86 3.58
C ASN A 597 24.11 13.92 2.72
N GLU A 598 23.22 13.15 3.35
CA GLU A 598 22.29 12.23 2.66
C GLU A 598 21.10 12.99 2.05
N ALA A 599 20.74 14.17 2.58
CA ALA A 599 19.64 14.97 2.06
C ALA A 599 19.75 15.20 0.56
N LEU A 600 18.65 15.03 -0.17
CA LEU A 600 18.60 15.15 -1.64
C LEU A 600 19.06 16.55 -2.10
N ALA A 601 18.65 17.56 -1.34
CA ALA A 601 18.99 18.96 -1.52
C ALA A 601 18.78 19.73 -0.20
N SER A 602 18.98 21.04 -0.24
CA SER A 602 18.54 21.98 0.79
C SER A 602 17.20 22.62 0.42
N VAL A 603 16.62 23.40 1.34
CA VAL A 603 15.43 24.24 1.09
C VAL A 603 15.76 25.52 0.31
N GLY A 604 17.02 25.72 -0.10
CA GLY A 604 17.49 26.89 -0.83
C GLY A 604 17.22 26.80 -2.33
N GLU A 605 16.85 27.92 -2.91
CA GLU A 605 16.66 28.09 -4.36
C GLU A 605 17.40 29.32 -4.85
N ILE A 606 18.03 29.22 -6.02
CA ILE A 606 18.74 30.31 -6.69
C ILE A 606 18.03 30.59 -8.02
N GLU A 607 17.67 31.85 -8.24
CA GLU A 607 17.25 32.37 -9.54
C GLU A 607 18.40 33.22 -10.11
N VAL A 608 18.79 32.98 -11.36
CA VAL A 608 19.90 33.67 -12.03
C VAL A 608 19.64 33.84 -13.52
N GLU A 609 19.98 35.00 -14.07
CA GLU A 609 19.94 35.27 -15.52
C GLU A 609 21.36 35.43 -16.07
N THR A 610 21.67 34.74 -17.16
CA THR A 610 23.00 34.74 -17.77
C THR A 610 22.93 34.85 -19.29
N ALA A 611 23.91 35.56 -19.87
CA ALA A 611 24.13 35.59 -21.31
C ALA A 611 24.85 34.32 -21.84
N ASP A 612 25.25 33.40 -20.95
CA ASP A 612 25.80 32.10 -21.35
C ASP A 612 24.68 31.18 -21.87
N ASP A 613 24.56 31.17 -23.19
CA ASP A 613 23.51 30.51 -23.95
C ASP A 613 23.74 28.99 -24.13
N ILE A 614 24.84 28.45 -23.59
CA ILE A 614 25.19 27.04 -23.72
C ILE A 614 24.46 26.21 -22.65
N LEU A 615 23.57 25.30 -23.07
CA LEU A 615 22.80 24.47 -22.14
C LEU A 615 23.56 23.21 -21.67
N PRO A 616 23.30 22.75 -20.43
CA PRO A 616 23.83 21.47 -19.92
C PRO A 616 23.27 20.27 -20.71
N VAL A 617 24.11 19.27 -21.02
CA VAL A 617 23.67 18.05 -21.72
C VAL A 617 22.88 17.18 -20.76
N ASN A 618 23.46 16.89 -19.59
CA ASN A 618 22.81 16.08 -18.56
C ASN A 618 22.09 16.96 -17.54
N LYS A 619 20.76 17.06 -17.66
CA LYS A 619 19.94 17.91 -16.79
C LYS A 619 19.73 17.31 -15.39
N LEU A 620 20.18 16.06 -15.18
CA LEU A 620 20.18 15.37 -13.89
C LEU A 620 21.50 15.53 -13.12
N ALA A 621 22.55 16.03 -13.79
CA ALA A 621 23.84 16.28 -13.17
C ALA A 621 23.88 17.65 -12.46
N PRO A 622 24.82 17.84 -11.51
CA PRO A 622 24.92 19.09 -10.79
C PRO A 622 25.41 20.25 -11.67
N VAL A 623 24.91 21.44 -11.37
CA VAL A 623 25.37 22.73 -11.91
C VAL A 623 26.02 23.52 -10.78
N GLN A 624 27.06 24.28 -11.10
CA GLN A 624 27.79 25.11 -10.15
C GLN A 624 27.58 26.59 -10.45
N ILE A 625 27.46 27.41 -9.42
CA ILE A 625 27.48 28.88 -9.53
C ILE A 625 28.35 29.50 -8.43
N TYR A 626 29.12 30.52 -8.79
CA TYR A 626 29.92 31.30 -7.85
C TYR A 626 29.25 32.63 -7.55
N VAL A 627 29.08 32.96 -6.27
CA VAL A 627 28.51 34.25 -5.84
C VAL A 627 29.43 34.86 -4.80
N GLY A 628 30.21 35.85 -5.22
CA GLY A 628 31.33 36.35 -4.42
C GLY A 628 32.34 35.24 -4.14
N ASN A 629 32.57 34.93 -2.87
CA ASN A 629 33.50 33.86 -2.45
C ASN A 629 32.80 32.51 -2.20
N ASN A 630 31.48 32.46 -2.29
CA ASN A 630 30.71 31.25 -2.02
C ASN A 630 30.53 30.44 -3.30
N ARG A 631 30.65 29.12 -3.17
CA ARG A 631 30.41 28.18 -4.26
C ARG A 631 29.14 27.40 -3.97
N TYR A 632 28.17 27.45 -4.86
CA TYR A 632 26.94 26.67 -4.75
C TYR A 632 26.98 25.51 -5.73
N ILE A 633 26.67 24.32 -5.21
CA ILE A 633 26.36 23.15 -6.02
C ILE A 633 24.85 22.97 -6.00
N CYS A 634 24.29 22.89 -7.20
CA CYS A 634 22.86 22.94 -7.42
C CYS A 634 22.40 21.86 -8.40
N PHE A 635 21.10 21.62 -8.42
CA PHE A 635 20.41 20.90 -9.48
C PHE A 635 19.48 21.85 -10.22
N ILE A 636 19.27 21.58 -11.51
CA ILE A 636 18.36 22.38 -12.34
C ILE A 636 16.94 22.15 -11.86
N LYS A 637 16.21 23.22 -11.51
CA LYS A 637 14.76 23.20 -11.34
C LYS A 637 14.07 23.67 -12.60
N ASP A 638 14.56 24.77 -13.15
CA ASP A 638 14.02 25.40 -14.34
C ASP A 638 15.16 26.00 -15.19
N ILE A 639 15.02 25.94 -16.51
CA ILE A 639 15.83 26.68 -17.48
C ILE A 639 14.86 27.26 -18.50
N LEU A 640 14.65 28.57 -18.45
CA LEU A 640 13.90 29.30 -19.45
C LEU A 640 14.87 29.97 -20.43
N PHE A 641 14.67 29.73 -21.72
CA PHE A 641 15.55 30.25 -22.76
C PHE A 641 14.78 30.56 -24.04
N GLY A 642 15.19 31.64 -24.72
CA GLY A 642 14.62 32.02 -26.01
C GLY A 642 15.28 31.28 -27.17
N THR A 643 14.60 31.22 -28.32
CA THR A 643 15.19 30.63 -29.54
C THR A 643 15.93 31.64 -30.45
N ALA A 644 15.96 32.92 -30.04
CA ALA A 644 16.62 34.02 -30.75
C ALA A 644 18.15 34.03 -30.58
N LYS A 645 18.85 34.75 -31.48
CA LYS A 645 20.33 34.83 -31.50
C LYS A 645 20.97 35.54 -30.29
N GLU A 646 20.20 36.30 -29.51
CA GLU A 646 20.68 37.13 -28.39
C GLU A 646 19.67 37.10 -27.22
N SER A 647 19.28 35.91 -26.77
CA SER A 647 18.41 35.77 -25.58
C SER A 647 19.19 35.33 -24.35
N GLU A 648 18.95 36.02 -23.23
CA GLU A 648 19.43 35.58 -21.91
C GLU A 648 18.76 34.25 -21.51
N VAL A 649 19.49 33.43 -20.77
CA VAL A 649 19.00 32.18 -20.19
C VAL A 649 18.75 32.41 -18.72
N ALA A 650 17.52 32.18 -18.28
CA ALA A 650 17.14 32.23 -16.88
C ALA A 650 17.16 30.83 -16.28
N TYR A 651 17.92 30.65 -15.22
CA TYR A 651 17.98 29.41 -14.45
C TYR A 651 17.27 29.59 -13.11
N THR A 652 16.47 28.60 -12.75
CA THR A 652 16.08 28.36 -11.36
C THR A 652 16.75 27.08 -10.89
N LEU A 653 17.47 27.13 -9.78
CA LEU A 653 18.36 26.09 -9.30
C LEU A 653 18.01 25.68 -7.87
N ILE A 654 17.84 24.38 -7.63
CA ILE A 654 17.71 23.80 -6.29
C ILE A 654 19.10 23.66 -5.68
N VAL A 655 19.34 24.30 -4.55
CA VAL A 655 20.66 24.26 -3.89
C VAL A 655 20.85 22.93 -3.17
N LYS A 656 21.88 22.17 -3.52
CA LYS A 656 22.31 20.98 -2.78
C LYS A 656 23.19 21.37 -1.59
N GLU A 657 24.24 22.14 -1.86
CA GLU A 657 25.17 22.61 -0.83
C GLU A 657 25.82 23.94 -1.20
N MET A 658 26.26 24.66 -0.16
CA MET A 658 27.03 25.89 -0.25
C MET A 658 28.38 25.64 0.44
N LEU A 659 29.46 25.88 -0.29
CA LEU A 659 30.84 25.61 0.10
C LEU A 659 31.68 26.88 0.19
#